data_AF-A0A1W2E2P3-F1
#
_entry.id   AF-A0A1W2E2P3-F1
#
_cell.length_a   1.000
_cell.length_b   1.000
_cell.length_c   1.000
_cell.angle_alpha   90.00
_cell.angle_beta   90.00
_cell.angle_gamma   90.00
#
_symmetry.space_group_name_H-M   'P 1'
#
loop_
_entity.id
_entity.type
_entity.pdbx_description
1 polymer ?
#
loop_
_entity_poly.entity_id
_entity_poly.type
_entity_poly.pdbx_seq_one_letter_code
_entity_poly.pdbx_strand_id
1 'polypeptide(L)'
;MIKKIFFILLAVVLLQGNVFAQAQDKSDERTTTTRIADLLAQLPARDAKQLKGNMQEIAQLGEDGYVTLISGLTAPGKGNNALLEYAIGGFSAYVTQPGQENWRKMSVNAYVKALAKLSDKQNKSFIISQLELVGKDDAIASLQPYLADAQLADPAARALVKINSPAAKAALLNGLAKANGAAKLSIVEALGDSRDKAAAKAIAPLTTGESNLAKMSLYALAYIADPSSEPVLAAAAEKAGYKYDNTNAVAAYVWYAEQLMKNGEKVEANKIAKKILEQVKADDQVHIRTAALKLVSDFSKAQSDEYLFAAMSDKQFQYRAAALKLALPNLTPVTADQWTKKIAKADPATQVAIIDMLGDSKIKSVLPAITALFKSNDLAVRSAAIAAAGKIGQEQVLGNLLKTMGRGDGATITAVSDAISRMSGDGITAKVAAFIPKAKPEVQVALINVLASRAANAQLSTIYGQLKSKNPEVKQAAFTALKQTVTSENLPQLFKLLNETPGQTELVKVQDAIIAAMKGVKNNDQQVDMVLQQMAATSADKKPLFYKMLASLGGDKSLKAVSEAFNTGDESTKTAAIAALSSWADIGAADELIKIARQPANAAYVNKAVDGYLRLVRAAKYQPEQRLLLLREAMAVAKAPAQQQQILKDIEQGKCLNALLFAGRYLDNPALQQAAANAVMNITLADKSYNGALVKDLLNKTISVIKGADSEYQIEAMRKYLAEMPKGEGFVPMFNGTDLTGWKGLVGDPLKRAKMDAATLATAQAKADAEALDSWKPINGELQFMSHGNNLATVKKYGDFEMLVDWKIIDDKKGEGDAGIYLRGTPQVQIWDNARVKVGAQVGSGGLYNNKTNESKPLKVADNKLDEWNTFRILMKGDRVTVYLNGELVTDNVILENFWDRNLPIFAEEQIELQAHGSPVAYRDLYIREIPRAKPFELSAKEKKEGYKVLFDGTNMHSWTGNTTDYTIEDGNIAIRPKPGKGSGGNLFTKEEFSDFIYRFEFKLTPGANNGLGIRAPLTGDAAYQGMELQILDNDAPIYKDLHVYQYHGSVYGTIPAKRGFLKPVGEWNYEEVIVKGPKIKVILNGTVILDADLTEARKNGAADGKSHPGLLRESGHIGFLGHGSPVEFRNIRIKDLSKKK
;
A
#
# COMPACT_ATOMS: atom_id res chain seq x y z
N MET A 1 0.38 -45.30 -6.84
CA MET A 1 -0.56 -44.77 -7.86
C MET A 1 -0.35 -43.30 -8.22
N ILE A 2 -0.15 -42.38 -7.26
CA ILE A 2 -0.16 -40.91 -7.46
C ILE A 2 0.63 -40.39 -8.69
N LYS A 3 1.80 -40.96 -9.03
CA LYS A 3 2.58 -40.54 -10.22
C LYS A 3 1.86 -40.70 -11.59
N LYS A 4 0.77 -41.46 -11.71
CA LYS A 4 -0.06 -41.49 -12.93
C LYS A 4 -1.04 -40.30 -13.03
N ILE A 5 -1.41 -39.66 -11.92
CA ILE A 5 -2.40 -38.57 -11.90
C ILE A 5 -1.81 -37.30 -12.54
N PHE A 6 -0.54 -36.99 -12.25
CA PHE A 6 0.13 -35.80 -12.79
C PHE A 6 0.33 -35.85 -14.32
N PHE A 7 0.41 -37.04 -14.92
CA PHE A 7 0.46 -37.19 -16.38
C PHE A 7 -0.92 -37.13 -17.06
N ILE A 8 -2.01 -37.45 -16.34
CA ILE A 8 -3.38 -37.25 -16.84
C ILE A 8 -3.74 -35.76 -16.85
N LEU A 9 -3.25 -34.99 -15.86
CA LEU A 9 -3.35 -33.52 -15.83
C LEU A 9 -2.69 -32.81 -17.03
N LEU A 10 -1.76 -33.45 -17.74
CA LEU A 10 -1.19 -32.92 -18.98
C LEU A 10 -2.01 -33.26 -20.23
N ALA A 11 -2.95 -34.21 -20.15
CA ALA A 11 -3.76 -34.67 -21.27
C ALA A 11 -5.12 -33.95 -21.37
N VAL A 12 -5.70 -33.53 -20.23
CA VAL A 12 -7.04 -32.90 -20.20
C VAL A 12 -7.01 -31.44 -20.65
N VAL A 13 -5.93 -30.69 -20.38
CA VAL A 13 -5.83 -29.24 -20.68
C VAL A 13 -5.82 -28.93 -22.19
N LEU A 14 -5.61 -29.93 -23.06
CA LEU A 14 -5.79 -29.78 -24.52
C LEU A 14 -7.26 -29.92 -24.99
N LEU A 15 -8.16 -30.29 -24.08
CA LEU A 15 -9.62 -30.22 -24.28
C LEU A 15 -10.25 -29.08 -23.45
N GLN A 16 -9.56 -27.91 -23.44
CA GLN A 16 -10.15 -26.57 -23.31
C GLN A 16 -10.47 -26.13 -21.84
N GLY A 17 -11.12 -25.03 -21.44
CA GLY A 17 -11.74 -23.81 -22.01
C GLY A 17 -12.77 -23.01 -21.14
N ASN A 18 -14.10 -23.28 -21.25
CA ASN A 18 -15.31 -22.49 -20.91
C ASN A 18 -16.62 -23.13 -20.31
N VAL A 19 -17.55 -22.28 -19.81
CA VAL A 19 -19.04 -22.47 -19.70
C VAL A 19 -19.58 -23.27 -18.51
N PHE A 20 -20.79 -22.94 -18.06
CA PHE A 20 -21.32 -23.13 -16.71
C PHE A 20 -22.90 -23.17 -16.84
N ALA A 21 -23.65 -24.27 -16.52
CA ALA A 21 -25.07 -24.54 -16.97
C ALA A 21 -25.90 -25.76 -16.41
N GLN A 22 -27.25 -25.86 -16.14
CA GLN A 22 -28.35 -24.93 -15.75
C GLN A 22 -29.70 -25.46 -15.17
N ALA A 23 -30.23 -24.85 -14.07
CA ALA A 23 -31.68 -24.49 -13.91
C ALA A 23 -32.12 -23.63 -12.68
N GLN A 24 -33.38 -23.17 -12.74
CA GLN A 24 -34.28 -23.06 -11.56
C GLN A 24 -34.34 -24.38 -10.81
N ASP A 25 -34.06 -24.37 -9.50
CA ASP A 25 -33.91 -25.53 -8.62
C ASP A 25 -33.50 -26.82 -9.34
N LYS A 26 -32.42 -26.70 -10.13
CA LYS A 26 -31.62 -27.88 -10.42
C LYS A 26 -30.83 -28.22 -9.16
N SER A 27 -30.69 -29.52 -8.94
CA SER A 27 -29.41 -30.04 -8.49
C SER A 27 -28.32 -29.49 -9.41
N ASP A 28 -27.49 -28.56 -8.91
CA ASP A 28 -26.26 -28.07 -9.55
C ASP A 28 -25.50 -29.30 -10.09
N GLU A 29 -25.55 -29.52 -11.41
CA GLU A 29 -25.11 -30.73 -12.10
C GLU A 29 -23.59 -30.79 -12.19
N ARG A 30 -22.91 -29.65 -11.97
CA ARG A 30 -21.49 -29.62 -11.63
C ARG A 30 -21.25 -30.58 -10.46
N THR A 31 -20.39 -31.58 -10.67
CA THR A 31 -20.00 -32.49 -9.58
C THR A 31 -19.48 -31.66 -8.40
N THR A 32 -19.70 -32.13 -7.18
CA THR A 32 -19.26 -31.44 -5.96
C THR A 32 -17.80 -30.97 -6.05
N THR A 33 -16.92 -31.81 -6.60
CA THR A 33 -15.50 -31.50 -6.86
C THR A 33 -15.28 -30.31 -7.80
N THR A 34 -16.10 -30.18 -8.84
CA THR A 34 -16.10 -29.05 -9.78
C THR A 34 -16.47 -27.76 -9.02
N ARG A 35 -17.61 -27.77 -8.32
CA ARG A 35 -18.11 -26.63 -7.51
C ARG A 35 -17.05 -26.11 -6.51
N ILE A 36 -16.23 -27.01 -5.98
CA ILE A 36 -15.12 -26.69 -5.08
C ILE A 36 -13.95 -26.03 -5.82
N ALA A 37 -13.50 -26.59 -6.95
CA ALA A 37 -12.41 -26.01 -7.73
C ALA A 37 -12.74 -24.59 -8.22
N ASP A 38 -13.99 -24.42 -8.68
CA ASP A 38 -14.58 -23.16 -9.14
C ASP A 38 -14.56 -22.07 -8.05
N LEU A 39 -14.93 -22.45 -6.82
CA LEU A 39 -14.90 -21.58 -5.66
C LEU A 39 -13.45 -21.20 -5.29
N LEU A 40 -12.54 -22.17 -5.24
CA LEU A 40 -11.14 -21.93 -4.84
C LEU A 40 -10.40 -21.00 -5.82
N ALA A 41 -10.73 -21.06 -7.11
CA ALA A 41 -10.17 -20.17 -8.13
C ALA A 41 -10.57 -18.68 -7.95
N GLN A 42 -11.58 -18.39 -7.11
CA GLN A 42 -12.05 -17.03 -6.81
C GLN A 42 -11.45 -16.45 -5.52
N LEU A 43 -10.44 -17.11 -4.92
CA LEU A 43 -9.85 -16.73 -3.64
C LEU A 43 -8.38 -16.29 -3.81
N PRO A 44 -7.88 -15.31 -3.02
CA PRO A 44 -8.62 -14.50 -2.05
C PRO A 44 -9.61 -13.53 -2.72
N ALA A 45 -10.69 -13.19 -2.02
CA ALA A 45 -11.73 -12.31 -2.56
C ALA A 45 -11.21 -10.86 -2.73
N ARG A 46 -11.59 -10.22 -3.84
CA ARG A 46 -11.11 -8.88 -4.23
C ARG A 46 -11.78 -7.74 -3.46
N ASP A 47 -12.98 -8.00 -2.93
CA ASP A 47 -13.81 -7.02 -2.23
C ASP A 47 -14.83 -7.71 -1.28
N ALA A 48 -15.52 -6.91 -0.46
CA ALA A 48 -16.47 -7.42 0.55
C ALA A 48 -17.76 -8.02 -0.04
N LYS A 49 -18.20 -7.61 -1.24
CA LYS A 49 -19.33 -8.23 -1.96
C LYS A 49 -18.92 -9.58 -2.52
N GLN A 50 -17.75 -9.69 -3.16
CA GLN A 50 -17.22 -10.98 -3.60
C GLN A 50 -17.01 -11.92 -2.40
N LEU A 51 -16.43 -11.43 -1.30
CA LEU A 51 -16.28 -12.22 -0.07
C LEU A 51 -17.64 -12.76 0.41
N LYS A 52 -18.66 -11.90 0.50
CA LYS A 52 -20.03 -12.33 0.87
C LYS A 52 -20.58 -13.37 -0.12
N GLY A 53 -20.41 -13.18 -1.43
CA GLY A 53 -20.86 -14.11 -2.46
C GLY A 53 -20.21 -15.49 -2.35
N ASN A 54 -18.87 -15.55 -2.27
CA ASN A 54 -18.13 -16.80 -2.14
C ASN A 54 -18.57 -17.58 -0.87
N MET A 55 -18.80 -16.89 0.25
CA MET A 55 -19.27 -17.54 1.48
C MET A 55 -20.74 -18.02 1.39
N GLN A 56 -21.56 -17.39 0.56
CA GLN A 56 -22.91 -17.90 0.23
C GLN A 56 -22.84 -19.12 -0.71
N GLU A 57 -21.90 -19.17 -1.66
CA GLU A 57 -21.69 -20.38 -2.49
C GLU A 57 -21.20 -21.56 -1.63
N ILE A 58 -20.30 -21.34 -0.65
CA ILE A 58 -19.92 -22.39 0.32
C ILE A 58 -21.13 -22.90 1.11
N ALA A 59 -22.04 -22.02 1.54
CA ALA A 59 -23.27 -22.45 2.19
C ALA A 59 -24.16 -23.30 1.25
N GLN A 60 -24.18 -22.96 -0.03
CA GLN A 60 -24.95 -23.64 -1.07
C GLN A 60 -24.27 -24.91 -1.62
N LEU A 61 -23.02 -25.21 -1.25
CA LEU A 61 -22.46 -26.56 -1.40
C LEU A 61 -23.28 -27.59 -0.61
N GLY A 62 -23.94 -27.15 0.48
CA GLY A 62 -24.62 -28.02 1.43
C GLY A 62 -23.63 -28.86 2.24
N GLU A 63 -24.17 -29.67 3.15
CA GLU A 63 -23.38 -30.36 4.17
C GLU A 63 -22.33 -31.30 3.57
N ASP A 64 -22.74 -32.25 2.72
CA ASP A 64 -21.83 -33.20 2.07
C ASP A 64 -20.95 -32.56 0.99
N GLY A 65 -21.39 -31.43 0.43
CA GLY A 65 -20.57 -30.63 -0.48
C GLY A 65 -19.41 -29.95 0.25
N TYR A 66 -19.69 -29.35 1.40
CA TYR A 66 -18.66 -28.71 2.21
C TYR A 66 -17.74 -29.73 2.89
N VAL A 67 -18.25 -30.90 3.28
CA VAL A 67 -17.41 -32.07 3.68
C VAL A 67 -16.41 -32.43 2.58
N THR A 68 -16.82 -32.38 1.31
CA THR A 68 -15.95 -32.71 0.18
C THR A 68 -14.90 -31.63 -0.04
N LEU A 69 -15.23 -30.35 0.19
CA LEU A 69 -14.27 -29.24 0.18
C LEU A 69 -13.19 -29.47 1.24
N ILE A 70 -13.60 -29.73 2.48
CA ILE A 70 -12.69 -30.01 3.60
C ILE A 70 -11.82 -31.25 3.33
N SER A 71 -12.38 -32.26 2.67
CA SER A 71 -11.66 -33.49 2.29
C SER A 71 -10.57 -33.25 1.22
N GLY A 72 -10.53 -32.07 0.58
CA GLY A 72 -9.46 -31.65 -0.31
C GLY A 72 -8.17 -31.22 0.39
N LEU A 73 -8.18 -31.02 1.72
CA LEU A 73 -6.99 -30.63 2.48
C LEU A 73 -5.89 -31.71 2.42
N THR A 74 -4.74 -31.35 1.87
CA THR A 74 -3.57 -32.23 1.74
C THR A 74 -2.75 -32.27 3.03
N ALA A 75 -2.02 -33.36 3.25
CA ALA A 75 -1.12 -33.49 4.39
C ALA A 75 0.09 -32.53 4.27
N PRO A 76 0.70 -32.09 5.39
CA PRO A 76 1.80 -31.12 5.39
C PRO A 76 2.95 -31.51 4.45
N GLY A 77 3.42 -30.54 3.66
CA GLY A 77 4.50 -30.74 2.68
C GLY A 77 4.11 -31.53 1.42
N LYS A 78 2.84 -31.91 1.23
CA LYS A 78 2.37 -32.68 0.04
C LYS A 78 1.46 -31.89 -0.90
N GLY A 79 1.16 -30.64 -0.58
CA GLY A 79 0.34 -29.72 -1.38
C GLY A 79 0.30 -28.33 -0.76
N ASN A 80 -0.46 -27.42 -1.38
CA ASN A 80 -0.70 -26.08 -0.86
C ASN A 80 -2.18 -25.95 -0.44
N ASN A 81 -2.42 -25.92 0.87
CA ASN A 81 -3.77 -25.83 1.41
C ASN A 81 -4.32 -24.38 1.48
N ALA A 82 -3.52 -23.34 1.19
CA ALA A 82 -3.85 -21.96 1.56
C ALA A 82 -5.21 -21.45 1.04
N LEU A 83 -5.62 -21.84 -0.18
CA LEU A 83 -6.94 -21.46 -0.73
C LEU A 83 -8.09 -22.21 -0.04
N LEU A 84 -7.89 -23.48 0.32
CA LEU A 84 -8.86 -24.29 1.09
C LEU A 84 -9.00 -23.74 2.51
N GLU A 85 -7.88 -23.43 3.17
CA GLU A 85 -7.85 -22.86 4.51
C GLU A 85 -8.49 -21.46 4.53
N TYR A 86 -8.27 -20.64 3.50
CA TYR A 86 -8.96 -19.35 3.31
C TYR A 86 -10.47 -19.53 3.09
N ALA A 87 -10.90 -20.49 2.25
CA ALA A 87 -12.32 -20.79 2.03
C ALA A 87 -13.00 -21.20 3.34
N ILE A 88 -12.39 -22.14 4.06
CA ILE A 88 -12.94 -22.75 5.27
C ILE A 88 -12.98 -21.74 6.43
N GLY A 89 -11.87 -21.05 6.70
CA GLY A 89 -11.78 -20.02 7.74
C GLY A 89 -12.68 -18.81 7.45
N GLY A 90 -12.74 -18.39 6.19
CA GLY A 90 -13.65 -17.34 5.74
C GLY A 90 -15.11 -17.70 5.95
N PHE A 91 -15.49 -18.95 5.69
CA PHE A 91 -16.87 -19.41 5.86
C PHE A 91 -17.25 -19.49 7.34
N SER A 92 -16.38 -20.05 8.18
CA SER A 92 -16.55 -20.05 9.64
C SER A 92 -16.82 -18.64 10.17
N ALA A 93 -15.98 -17.67 9.79
CA ALA A 93 -16.16 -16.27 10.19
C ALA A 93 -17.50 -15.71 9.67
N TYR A 94 -17.87 -15.96 8.42
CA TYR A 94 -19.12 -15.49 7.82
C TYR A 94 -20.37 -15.99 8.55
N VAL A 95 -20.44 -17.29 8.90
CA VAL A 95 -21.65 -17.86 9.56
C VAL A 95 -21.78 -17.56 11.05
N THR A 96 -20.82 -16.84 11.65
CA THR A 96 -21.00 -16.25 12.99
C THR A 96 -21.82 -14.94 12.98
N GLN A 97 -22.10 -14.38 11.80
CA GLN A 97 -22.89 -13.14 11.68
C GLN A 97 -24.36 -13.36 12.04
N PRO A 98 -25.06 -12.34 12.60
CA PRO A 98 -26.48 -12.41 12.91
C PRO A 98 -27.32 -12.85 11.71
N GLY A 99 -28.27 -13.77 11.94
CA GLY A 99 -29.16 -14.34 10.91
C GLY A 99 -28.67 -15.63 10.25
N GLN A 100 -27.39 -16.02 10.41
CA GLN A 100 -26.81 -17.18 9.70
C GLN A 100 -26.94 -18.53 10.44
N GLU A 101 -27.85 -18.65 11.42
CA GLU A 101 -27.99 -19.81 12.34
C GLU A 101 -28.06 -21.16 11.60
N ASN A 102 -28.83 -21.24 10.52
CA ASN A 102 -29.01 -22.47 9.73
C ASN A 102 -27.73 -22.90 9.01
N TRP A 103 -27.00 -21.95 8.40
CA TRP A 103 -25.74 -22.24 7.71
C TRP A 103 -24.60 -22.51 8.68
N ARG A 104 -24.63 -21.91 9.89
CA ARG A 104 -23.72 -22.29 10.96
C ARG A 104 -23.97 -23.71 11.45
N LYS A 105 -25.23 -24.13 11.59
CA LYS A 105 -25.55 -25.53 11.93
C LYS A 105 -25.11 -26.52 10.85
N MET A 106 -25.30 -26.17 9.58
CA MET A 106 -24.80 -26.95 8.45
C MET A 106 -23.26 -27.06 8.46
N SER A 107 -22.55 -25.96 8.71
CA SER A 107 -21.08 -25.97 8.75
C SER A 107 -20.54 -26.81 9.90
N VAL A 108 -21.17 -26.76 11.09
CA VAL A 108 -20.89 -27.68 12.21
C VAL A 108 -21.02 -29.14 11.77
N ASN A 109 -22.17 -29.55 11.25
CA ASN A 109 -22.38 -30.92 10.79
C ASN A 109 -21.35 -31.36 9.73
N ALA A 110 -20.99 -30.47 8.81
CA ALA A 110 -19.99 -30.73 7.78
C ALA A 110 -18.58 -30.92 8.37
N TYR A 111 -18.18 -30.10 9.35
CA TYR A 111 -16.93 -30.31 10.08
C TYR A 111 -16.94 -31.65 10.82
N VAL A 112 -18.04 -32.02 11.49
CA VAL A 112 -18.20 -33.35 12.14
C VAL A 112 -18.01 -34.49 11.14
N LYS A 113 -18.73 -34.47 10.01
CA LYS A 113 -18.60 -35.49 8.94
C LYS A 113 -17.20 -35.54 8.33
N ALA A 114 -16.51 -34.41 8.21
CA ALA A 114 -15.17 -34.35 7.61
C ALA A 114 -14.05 -34.82 8.56
N LEU A 115 -14.16 -34.57 9.87
CA LEU A 115 -13.19 -35.04 10.87
C LEU A 115 -13.07 -36.58 10.94
N ALA A 116 -14.16 -37.28 10.58
CA ALA A 116 -14.16 -38.74 10.40
C ALA A 116 -13.42 -39.19 9.13
N LYS A 117 -13.39 -38.38 8.06
CA LYS A 117 -12.78 -38.72 6.75
C LYS A 117 -11.30 -38.34 6.65
N LEU A 118 -10.88 -37.25 7.30
CA LEU A 118 -9.48 -36.83 7.30
C LEU A 118 -8.58 -37.90 7.97
N SER A 119 -7.37 -38.07 7.45
CA SER A 119 -6.35 -38.97 8.02
C SER A 119 -5.25 -38.22 8.78
N ASP A 120 -4.91 -37.02 8.36
CA ASP A 120 -3.86 -36.19 8.96
C ASP A 120 -4.35 -35.41 10.19
N LYS A 121 -3.52 -35.36 11.24
CA LYS A 121 -3.84 -34.67 12.49
C LYS A 121 -3.76 -33.15 12.40
N GLN A 122 -2.87 -32.59 11.56
CA GLN A 122 -2.84 -31.14 11.36
C GLN A 122 -4.14 -30.65 10.70
N ASN A 123 -4.64 -31.38 9.70
CA ASN A 123 -5.89 -31.03 9.03
C ASN A 123 -7.09 -31.22 9.96
N LYS A 124 -7.09 -32.23 10.85
CA LYS A 124 -8.12 -32.34 11.91
C LYS A 124 -8.05 -31.17 12.89
N SER A 125 -6.86 -30.78 13.35
CA SER A 125 -6.67 -29.64 14.24
C SER A 125 -7.23 -28.34 13.64
N PHE A 126 -6.93 -28.08 12.36
CA PHE A 126 -7.49 -26.93 11.62
C PHE A 126 -9.03 -26.96 11.51
N ILE A 127 -9.64 -28.14 11.33
CA ILE A 127 -11.10 -28.26 11.26
C ILE A 127 -11.76 -28.18 12.64
N ILE A 128 -11.11 -28.66 13.69
CA ILE A 128 -11.57 -28.51 15.06
C ILE A 128 -11.52 -27.02 15.50
N SER A 129 -10.51 -26.25 15.08
CA SER A 129 -10.50 -24.80 15.35
C SER A 129 -11.58 -24.02 14.58
N GLN A 130 -12.20 -24.60 13.55
CA GLN A 130 -13.43 -24.04 12.98
C GLN A 130 -14.62 -24.25 13.90
N LEU A 131 -14.74 -25.42 14.54
CA LEU A 131 -15.75 -25.70 15.56
C LEU A 131 -15.60 -24.82 16.81
N GLU A 132 -14.41 -24.26 17.06
CA GLU A 132 -14.24 -23.17 18.05
C GLU A 132 -15.01 -21.90 17.61
N LEU A 133 -14.96 -21.51 16.34
CA LEU A 133 -15.69 -20.35 15.84
C LEU A 133 -17.20 -20.57 15.72
N VAL A 134 -17.64 -21.78 15.32
CA VAL A 134 -19.04 -22.03 14.92
C VAL A 134 -19.82 -23.02 15.77
N GLY A 135 -19.20 -23.70 16.73
CA GLY A 135 -19.83 -24.77 17.50
C GLY A 135 -20.99 -24.30 18.38
N LYS A 136 -22.01 -25.14 18.52
CA LYS A 136 -22.92 -25.18 19.68
C LYS A 136 -23.01 -26.64 20.16
N ASP A 137 -24.06 -26.98 20.91
CA ASP A 137 -24.23 -28.31 21.52
C ASP A 137 -24.28 -29.46 20.49
N ASP A 138 -24.64 -29.16 19.25
CA ASP A 138 -24.59 -30.06 18.10
C ASP A 138 -23.16 -30.54 17.75
N ALA A 139 -22.13 -29.76 18.07
CA ALA A 139 -20.73 -30.17 17.86
C ALA A 139 -20.20 -31.15 18.93
N ILE A 140 -20.75 -31.13 20.15
CA ILE A 140 -20.10 -31.72 21.35
C ILE A 140 -19.76 -33.20 21.17
N ALA A 141 -20.73 -34.00 20.72
CA ALA A 141 -20.57 -35.45 20.59
C ALA A 141 -19.45 -35.85 19.61
N SER A 142 -19.14 -34.98 18.63
CA SER A 142 -18.04 -35.18 17.68
C SER A 142 -16.66 -34.84 18.25
N LEU A 143 -16.61 -33.95 19.25
CA LEU A 143 -15.38 -33.47 19.87
C LEU A 143 -14.89 -34.43 20.96
N GLN A 144 -15.83 -35.10 21.66
CA GLN A 144 -15.53 -36.03 22.75
C GLN A 144 -14.50 -37.14 22.43
N PRO A 145 -14.51 -37.80 21.24
CA PRO A 145 -13.49 -38.78 20.88
C PRO A 145 -12.07 -38.20 20.79
N TYR A 146 -11.93 -36.94 20.37
CA TYR A 146 -10.62 -36.29 20.20
C TYR A 146 -10.00 -35.82 21.52
N LEU A 147 -10.78 -35.70 22.59
CA LEU A 147 -10.30 -35.39 23.94
C LEU A 147 -9.32 -36.45 24.50
N ALA A 148 -9.29 -37.66 23.94
CA ALA A 148 -8.31 -38.69 24.32
C ALA A 148 -7.03 -38.67 23.48
N ASP A 149 -6.94 -37.87 22.41
CA ASP A 149 -5.80 -37.86 21.49
C ASP A 149 -4.80 -36.74 21.84
N ALA A 150 -3.55 -37.12 22.11
CA ALA A 150 -2.49 -36.23 22.55
C ALA A 150 -2.13 -35.06 21.61
N GLN A 151 -2.66 -35.01 20.38
CA GLN A 151 -2.48 -33.89 19.44
C GLN A 151 -3.79 -33.20 19.03
N LEU A 152 -4.96 -33.77 19.37
CA LEU A 152 -6.28 -33.22 18.97
C LEU A 152 -7.15 -32.81 20.17
N ALA A 153 -6.79 -33.24 21.39
CA ALA A 153 -7.47 -32.85 22.62
C ALA A 153 -7.36 -31.34 22.87
N ASP A 154 -6.23 -30.71 22.55
CA ASP A 154 -6.00 -29.26 22.65
C ASP A 154 -7.05 -28.41 21.88
N PRO A 155 -7.17 -28.51 20.55
CA PRO A 155 -8.19 -27.75 19.82
C PRO A 155 -9.61 -28.22 20.18
N ALA A 156 -9.83 -29.51 20.47
CA ALA A 156 -11.16 -30.02 20.80
C ALA A 156 -11.65 -29.50 22.15
N ALA A 157 -10.76 -29.33 23.11
CA ALA A 157 -11.07 -28.77 24.41
C ALA A 157 -11.36 -27.27 24.30
N ARG A 158 -10.57 -26.49 23.54
CA ARG A 158 -10.89 -25.07 23.24
C ARG A 158 -12.26 -24.90 22.57
N ALA A 159 -12.60 -25.75 21.60
CA ALA A 159 -13.92 -25.70 20.97
C ALA A 159 -15.06 -25.92 21.99
N LEU A 160 -14.90 -26.85 22.95
CA LEU A 160 -15.86 -27.05 24.03
C LEU A 160 -15.90 -25.88 25.04
N VAL A 161 -14.77 -25.24 25.35
CA VAL A 161 -14.72 -24.00 26.15
C VAL A 161 -15.50 -22.88 25.48
N LYS A 162 -15.40 -22.76 24.15
CA LYS A 162 -16.05 -21.71 23.39
C LYS A 162 -17.56 -21.93 23.24
N ILE A 163 -18.02 -23.19 23.20
CA ILE A 163 -19.44 -23.58 23.32
C ILE A 163 -19.98 -23.27 24.73
N ASN A 164 -19.19 -23.58 25.77
CA ASN A 164 -19.40 -23.27 27.20
C ASN A 164 -20.73 -23.73 27.85
N SER A 165 -21.52 -24.55 27.17
CA SER A 165 -22.81 -25.05 27.68
C SER A 165 -22.65 -26.10 28.80
N PRO A 166 -23.70 -26.40 29.57
CA PRO A 166 -23.67 -27.49 30.56
C PRO A 166 -23.28 -28.84 29.93
N ALA A 167 -23.70 -29.09 28.68
CA ALA A 167 -23.32 -30.29 27.94
C ALA A 167 -21.83 -30.28 27.55
N ALA A 168 -21.27 -29.14 27.14
CA ALA A 168 -19.85 -29.03 26.78
C ALA A 168 -18.94 -29.18 28.00
N LYS A 169 -19.35 -28.62 29.14
CA LYS A 169 -18.70 -28.79 30.45
C LYS A 169 -18.73 -30.25 30.91
N ALA A 170 -19.89 -30.88 30.85
CA ALA A 170 -20.01 -32.32 31.13
C ALA A 170 -19.17 -33.18 30.16
N ALA A 171 -19.04 -32.78 28.90
CA ALA A 171 -18.20 -33.48 27.92
C ALA A 171 -16.70 -33.40 28.25
N LEU A 172 -16.19 -32.22 28.60
CA LEU A 172 -14.83 -32.02 29.11
C LEU A 172 -14.59 -32.85 30.39
N LEU A 173 -15.51 -32.77 31.36
CA LEU A 173 -15.41 -33.45 32.65
C LEU A 173 -15.39 -34.99 32.50
N ASN A 174 -16.22 -35.53 31.61
CA ASN A 174 -16.20 -36.97 31.26
C ASN A 174 -14.96 -37.36 30.44
N GLY A 175 -14.38 -36.44 29.67
CA GLY A 175 -13.12 -36.63 28.97
C GLY A 175 -11.91 -36.72 29.91
N LEU A 176 -11.89 -35.92 30.98
CA LEU A 176 -10.81 -35.88 31.97
C LEU A 176 -10.52 -37.24 32.61
N ALA A 177 -11.57 -38.06 32.82
CA ALA A 177 -11.47 -39.40 33.36
C ALA A 177 -10.85 -40.43 32.40
N LYS A 178 -10.76 -40.12 31.09
CA LYS A 178 -10.30 -41.02 30.02
C LYS A 178 -8.97 -40.56 29.38
N ALA A 179 -8.61 -39.29 29.52
CA ALA A 179 -7.40 -38.72 28.92
C ALA A 179 -6.12 -39.00 29.73
N ASN A 180 -4.99 -39.03 29.04
CA ASN A 180 -3.65 -39.17 29.60
C ASN A 180 -2.66 -38.20 28.94
N GLY A 181 -1.47 -38.03 29.52
CA GLY A 181 -0.39 -37.19 28.98
C GLY A 181 -0.86 -35.77 28.60
N ALA A 182 -0.40 -35.29 27.44
CA ALA A 182 -0.75 -33.97 26.91
C ALA A 182 -2.27 -33.75 26.77
N ALA A 183 -3.05 -34.77 26.39
CA ALA A 183 -4.50 -34.65 26.28
C ALA A 183 -5.16 -34.35 27.63
N LYS A 184 -4.61 -34.90 28.72
CA LYS A 184 -5.11 -34.61 30.07
C LYS A 184 -4.81 -33.17 30.50
N LEU A 185 -3.66 -32.61 30.10
CA LEU A 185 -3.32 -31.21 30.35
C LEU A 185 -4.35 -30.28 29.70
N SER A 186 -4.63 -30.46 28.41
CA SER A 186 -5.56 -29.62 27.65
C SER A 186 -7.00 -29.64 28.19
N ILE A 187 -7.49 -30.80 28.67
CA ILE A 187 -8.81 -30.87 29.29
C ILE A 187 -8.86 -30.12 30.62
N VAL A 188 -7.80 -30.24 31.45
CA VAL A 188 -7.73 -29.53 32.73
C VAL A 188 -7.71 -28.01 32.51
N GLU A 189 -6.89 -27.52 31.57
CA GLU A 189 -6.83 -26.12 31.16
C GLU A 189 -8.22 -25.61 30.72
N ALA A 190 -8.88 -26.36 29.83
CA ALA A 190 -10.21 -26.05 29.32
C ALA A 190 -11.31 -26.05 30.40
N LEU A 191 -11.29 -26.99 31.35
CA LEU A 191 -12.22 -26.98 32.47
C LEU A 191 -12.03 -25.72 33.33
N GLY A 192 -10.78 -25.28 33.50
CA GLY A 192 -10.41 -23.97 34.05
C GLY A 192 -11.08 -22.81 33.33
N ASP A 193 -10.80 -22.66 32.03
CA ASP A 193 -11.27 -21.55 31.21
C ASP A 193 -12.81 -21.51 31.06
N SER A 194 -13.46 -22.68 31.03
CA SER A 194 -14.92 -22.80 31.01
C SER A 194 -15.58 -22.30 32.31
N ARG A 195 -14.80 -22.16 33.41
CA ARG A 195 -15.27 -21.83 34.76
C ARG A 195 -16.36 -22.78 35.25
N ASP A 196 -16.18 -24.09 35.04
CA ASP A 196 -17.12 -25.09 35.57
C ASP A 196 -16.84 -25.43 37.03
N LYS A 197 -17.73 -24.98 37.93
CA LYS A 197 -17.65 -25.33 39.36
C LYS A 197 -17.80 -26.82 39.63
N ALA A 198 -18.53 -27.57 38.78
CA ALA A 198 -18.64 -29.02 38.95
C ALA A 198 -17.30 -29.76 38.73
N ALA A 199 -16.40 -29.17 37.94
CA ALA A 199 -15.10 -29.74 37.63
C ALA A 199 -14.08 -29.63 38.78
N ALA A 200 -14.23 -28.66 39.70
CA ALA A 200 -13.26 -28.40 40.76
C ALA A 200 -12.94 -29.66 41.59
N LYS A 201 -13.97 -30.44 41.96
CA LYS A 201 -13.82 -31.71 42.70
C LYS A 201 -13.04 -32.79 41.93
N ALA A 202 -13.10 -32.80 40.60
CA ALA A 202 -12.38 -33.76 39.76
C ALA A 202 -10.94 -33.32 39.44
N ILE A 203 -10.69 -32.01 39.41
CA ILE A 203 -9.35 -31.44 39.22
C ILE A 203 -8.53 -31.46 40.52
N ALA A 204 -9.17 -31.29 41.68
CA ALA A 204 -8.49 -31.20 42.99
C ALA A 204 -7.45 -32.31 43.27
N PRO A 205 -7.67 -33.61 42.99
CA PRO A 205 -6.65 -34.64 43.17
C PRO A 205 -5.43 -34.50 42.24
N LEU A 206 -5.62 -33.89 41.06
CA LEU A 206 -4.62 -33.77 39.99
C LEU A 206 -3.61 -32.65 40.24
N THR A 207 -3.78 -31.84 41.30
CA THR A 207 -2.78 -30.87 41.76
C THR A 207 -1.53 -31.53 42.38
N THR A 208 -1.53 -32.85 42.50
CA THR A 208 -0.42 -33.64 43.03
C THR A 208 0.07 -34.67 42.00
N GLY A 209 1.39 -34.88 41.91
CA GLY A 209 2.01 -35.80 40.95
C GLY A 209 2.90 -35.07 39.93
N GLU A 210 2.68 -35.34 38.64
CA GLU A 210 3.49 -34.79 37.54
C GLU A 210 3.45 -33.26 37.50
N SER A 211 4.61 -32.59 37.42
CA SER A 211 4.71 -31.14 37.55
C SER A 211 3.85 -30.35 36.55
N ASN A 212 3.69 -30.83 35.31
CA ASN A 212 2.88 -30.14 34.30
C ASN A 212 1.37 -30.28 34.57
N LEU A 213 0.93 -31.49 34.98
CA LEU A 213 -0.47 -31.74 35.33
C LEU A 213 -0.85 -31.03 36.63
N ALA A 214 0.04 -31.03 37.62
CA ALA A 214 -0.12 -30.26 38.85
C ALA A 214 -0.26 -28.76 38.54
N LYS A 215 0.64 -28.21 37.72
CA LYS A 215 0.60 -26.81 37.25
C LYS A 215 -0.75 -26.45 36.63
N MET A 216 -1.19 -27.24 35.66
CA MET A 216 -2.44 -26.95 34.94
C MET A 216 -3.67 -27.11 35.83
N SER A 217 -3.64 -28.07 36.76
CA SER A 217 -4.72 -28.29 37.74
C SER A 217 -4.85 -27.13 38.71
N LEU A 218 -3.72 -26.58 39.19
CA LEU A 218 -3.70 -25.41 40.06
C LEU A 218 -4.20 -24.16 39.32
N TYR A 219 -3.78 -23.94 38.06
CA TYR A 219 -4.34 -22.91 37.20
C TYR A 219 -5.87 -23.03 37.05
N ALA A 220 -6.35 -24.23 36.72
CA ALA A 220 -7.77 -24.47 36.45
C ALA A 220 -8.65 -24.24 37.68
N LEU A 221 -8.25 -24.76 38.86
CA LEU A 221 -8.94 -24.49 40.13
C LEU A 221 -9.02 -22.99 40.46
N ALA A 222 -7.94 -22.25 40.17
CA ALA A 222 -7.87 -20.82 40.38
C ALA A 222 -8.75 -20.02 39.40
N TYR A 223 -8.92 -20.51 38.17
CA TYR A 223 -9.75 -19.87 37.15
C TYR A 223 -11.26 -20.14 37.35
N ILE A 224 -11.61 -21.36 37.80
CA ILE A 224 -12.97 -21.74 38.18
C ILE A 224 -13.46 -20.93 39.40
N ALA A 225 -12.54 -20.64 40.34
CA ALA A 225 -12.81 -19.84 41.53
C ALA A 225 -14.01 -20.34 42.36
N ASP A 226 -14.10 -21.66 42.55
CA ASP A 226 -15.03 -22.27 43.48
C ASP A 226 -14.44 -22.31 44.91
N PRO A 227 -15.23 -22.03 45.98
CA PRO A 227 -14.76 -22.09 47.36
C PRO A 227 -14.07 -23.41 47.75
N SER A 228 -14.44 -24.54 47.14
CA SER A 228 -13.79 -25.84 47.40
C SER A 228 -12.33 -25.92 46.91
N SER A 229 -11.89 -24.99 46.05
CA SER A 229 -10.50 -24.87 45.62
C SER A 229 -9.56 -24.28 46.68
N GLU A 230 -10.06 -23.50 47.65
CA GLU A 230 -9.21 -22.74 48.59
C GLU A 230 -8.22 -23.63 49.36
N PRO A 231 -8.64 -24.73 50.02
CA PRO A 231 -7.71 -25.51 50.85
C PRO A 231 -6.63 -26.20 50.01
N VAL A 232 -6.94 -26.56 48.77
CA VAL A 232 -6.02 -27.23 47.83
C VAL A 232 -4.97 -26.23 47.32
N LEU A 233 -5.40 -25.03 46.92
CA LEU A 233 -4.51 -23.97 46.44
C LEU A 233 -3.66 -23.39 47.58
N ALA A 234 -4.24 -23.21 48.77
CA ALA A 234 -3.53 -22.77 49.97
C ALA A 234 -2.44 -23.78 50.37
N ALA A 235 -2.78 -25.06 50.50
CA ALA A 235 -1.82 -26.11 50.85
C ALA A 235 -0.71 -26.26 49.79
N ALA A 236 -1.02 -26.07 48.50
CA ALA A 236 -0.02 -26.08 47.44
C ALA A 236 0.94 -24.87 47.54
N ALA A 237 0.42 -23.66 47.81
CA ALA A 237 1.24 -22.46 47.99
C ALA A 237 2.10 -22.51 49.28
N GLU A 238 1.55 -23.04 50.37
CA GLU A 238 2.27 -23.32 51.62
C GLU A 238 3.39 -24.36 51.41
N LYS A 239 3.10 -25.46 50.69
CA LYS A 239 4.10 -26.48 50.33
C LYS A 239 5.20 -25.96 49.40
N ALA A 240 4.88 -25.03 48.51
CA ALA A 240 5.86 -24.28 47.70
C ALA A 240 6.63 -23.23 48.52
N GLY A 241 6.39 -23.13 49.84
CA GLY A 241 7.05 -22.19 50.74
C GLY A 241 6.80 -20.72 50.37
N TYR A 242 5.70 -20.43 49.66
CA TYR A 242 5.45 -19.14 49.01
C TYR A 242 6.63 -18.65 48.15
N LYS A 243 7.16 -19.49 47.26
CA LYS A 243 8.18 -19.14 46.25
C LYS A 243 7.77 -19.60 44.85
N TYR A 244 8.53 -19.21 43.83
CA TYR A 244 8.38 -19.81 42.50
C TYR A 244 8.74 -21.30 42.57
N ASP A 245 7.87 -22.13 42.01
CA ASP A 245 8.07 -23.56 41.82
C ASP A 245 7.55 -23.94 40.42
N ASN A 246 7.91 -25.13 39.92
CA ASN A 246 7.53 -25.53 38.55
C ASN A 246 6.01 -25.75 38.38
N THR A 247 5.24 -25.93 39.46
CA THR A 247 3.77 -25.99 39.45
C THR A 247 3.09 -24.62 39.50
N ASN A 248 3.83 -23.50 39.61
CA ASN A 248 3.29 -22.15 39.78
C ASN A 248 2.26 -22.02 40.94
N ALA A 249 2.33 -22.85 41.98
CA ALA A 249 1.26 -23.00 42.97
C ALA A 249 0.84 -21.68 43.64
N VAL A 250 1.82 -20.85 43.96
CA VAL A 250 1.60 -19.56 44.62
C VAL A 250 0.93 -18.54 43.68
N ALA A 251 1.30 -18.55 42.40
CA ALA A 251 0.67 -17.68 41.41
C ALA A 251 -0.79 -18.09 41.16
N ALA A 252 -1.10 -19.39 41.18
CA ALA A 252 -2.46 -19.88 41.12
C ALA A 252 -3.29 -19.45 42.35
N TYR A 253 -2.75 -19.57 43.57
CA TYR A 253 -3.47 -19.14 44.79
C TYR A 253 -3.71 -17.62 44.85
N VAL A 254 -2.76 -16.81 44.36
CA VAL A 254 -2.96 -15.35 44.18
C VAL A 254 -4.03 -15.06 43.12
N TRP A 255 -3.98 -15.74 41.98
CA TRP A 255 -4.97 -15.58 40.90
C TRP A 255 -6.38 -15.98 41.34
N TYR A 256 -6.51 -17.03 42.15
CA TYR A 256 -7.77 -17.45 42.77
C TYR A 256 -8.38 -16.33 43.63
N ALA A 257 -7.58 -15.69 44.49
CA ALA A 257 -8.03 -14.53 45.27
C ALA A 257 -8.42 -13.34 44.36
N GLU A 258 -7.73 -13.11 43.26
CA GLU A 258 -8.16 -12.12 42.27
C GLU A 258 -9.50 -12.49 41.59
N GLN A 259 -9.74 -13.76 41.26
CA GLN A 259 -11.02 -14.19 40.67
C GLN A 259 -12.16 -14.11 41.69
N LEU A 260 -11.94 -14.46 42.96
CA LEU A 260 -12.90 -14.20 44.04
C LEU A 260 -13.24 -12.70 44.14
N MET A 261 -12.24 -11.82 44.12
CA MET A 261 -12.44 -10.36 44.14
C MET A 261 -13.26 -9.85 42.94
N LYS A 262 -13.05 -10.43 41.75
CA LYS A 262 -13.78 -10.13 40.50
C LYS A 262 -15.22 -10.70 40.52
N ASN A 263 -15.42 -11.86 41.13
CA ASN A 263 -16.72 -12.54 41.24
C ASN A 263 -17.63 -11.98 42.34
N GLY A 264 -17.12 -11.07 43.20
CA GLY A 264 -17.88 -10.43 44.28
C GLY A 264 -17.56 -10.96 45.69
N GLU A 265 -16.80 -12.05 45.80
CA GLU A 265 -16.40 -12.73 47.04
C GLU A 265 -15.24 -11.99 47.74
N LYS A 266 -15.40 -10.68 47.91
CA LYS A 266 -14.34 -9.74 48.30
C LYS A 266 -13.76 -10.00 49.69
N VAL A 267 -14.60 -10.46 50.63
CA VAL A 267 -14.19 -10.74 52.02
C VAL A 267 -13.18 -11.89 52.06
N GLU A 268 -13.50 -12.99 51.37
CA GLU A 268 -12.63 -14.17 51.29
C GLU A 268 -11.37 -13.92 50.46
N ALA A 269 -11.45 -13.13 49.37
CA ALA A 269 -10.28 -12.65 48.65
C ALA A 269 -9.33 -11.83 49.55
N ASN A 270 -9.86 -10.93 50.37
CA ASN A 270 -9.10 -10.13 51.33
C ASN A 270 -8.53 -10.99 52.49
N LYS A 271 -9.28 -12.00 52.96
CA LYS A 271 -8.82 -12.96 53.97
C LYS A 271 -7.59 -13.74 53.49
N ILE A 272 -7.61 -14.22 52.24
CA ILE A 272 -6.47 -14.87 51.58
C ILE A 272 -5.30 -13.89 51.46
N ALA A 273 -5.55 -12.66 50.99
CA ALA A 273 -4.51 -11.64 50.86
C ALA A 273 -3.83 -11.31 52.20
N LYS A 274 -4.59 -11.17 53.29
CA LYS A 274 -4.04 -10.95 54.64
C LYS A 274 -3.23 -12.15 55.14
N LYS A 275 -3.74 -13.38 55.01
CA LYS A 275 -3.00 -14.61 55.33
C LYS A 275 -1.65 -14.65 54.59
N ILE A 276 -1.63 -14.29 53.30
CA ILE A 276 -0.39 -14.19 52.52
C ILE A 276 0.54 -13.10 53.09
N LEU A 277 0.07 -11.89 53.39
CA LEU A 277 0.90 -10.83 53.99
C LEU A 277 1.43 -11.17 55.41
N GLU A 278 0.71 -12.00 56.16
CA GLU A 278 1.09 -12.46 57.49
C GLU A 278 2.15 -13.57 57.44
N GLN A 279 2.05 -14.50 56.48
CA GLN A 279 2.94 -15.65 56.34
C GLN A 279 4.18 -15.37 55.45
N VAL A 280 4.05 -14.50 54.44
CA VAL A 280 5.08 -14.25 53.43
C VAL A 280 5.88 -13.00 53.80
N LYS A 281 7.15 -13.18 54.17
CA LYS A 281 8.01 -12.13 54.75
C LYS A 281 9.46 -12.11 54.25
N ALA A 282 9.89 -13.05 53.40
CA ALA A 282 11.26 -13.07 52.89
C ALA A 282 11.46 -12.16 51.65
N ASP A 283 12.71 -11.80 51.39
CA ASP A 283 13.10 -10.81 50.38
C ASP A 283 12.81 -11.26 48.95
N ASP A 284 13.00 -12.54 48.66
CA ASP A 284 12.75 -13.18 47.38
C ASP A 284 11.25 -13.34 47.06
N GLN A 285 10.40 -13.26 48.09
CA GLN A 285 8.94 -13.37 47.98
C GLN A 285 8.24 -12.02 47.70
N VAL A 286 8.99 -10.92 47.52
CA VAL A 286 8.46 -9.54 47.37
C VAL A 286 7.34 -9.40 46.31
N HIS A 287 7.41 -10.19 45.24
CA HIS A 287 6.40 -10.20 44.17
C HIS A 287 5.03 -10.73 44.65
N ILE A 288 5.02 -11.77 45.48
CA ILE A 288 3.81 -12.33 46.11
C ILE A 288 3.23 -11.34 47.13
N ARG A 289 4.09 -10.76 47.98
CA ARG A 289 3.69 -9.72 48.94
C ARG A 289 3.05 -8.53 48.23
N THR A 290 3.61 -8.11 47.09
CA THR A 290 3.09 -7.03 46.25
C THR A 290 1.68 -7.33 45.70
N ALA A 291 1.43 -8.55 45.22
CA ALA A 291 0.11 -8.93 44.72
C ALA A 291 -0.94 -9.00 45.85
N ALA A 292 -0.58 -9.53 47.01
CA ALA A 292 -1.45 -9.54 48.18
C ALA A 292 -1.75 -8.12 48.71
N LEU A 293 -0.75 -7.22 48.71
CA LEU A 293 -0.94 -5.81 49.05
C LEU A 293 -1.92 -5.11 48.09
N LYS A 294 -1.88 -5.45 46.78
CA LYS A 294 -2.90 -4.99 45.82
C LYS A 294 -4.29 -5.48 46.20
N LEU A 295 -4.47 -6.76 46.52
CA LEU A 295 -5.77 -7.33 46.88
C LEU A 295 -6.37 -6.68 48.14
N VAL A 296 -5.56 -6.39 49.18
CA VAL A 296 -6.03 -5.62 50.34
C VAL A 296 -6.39 -4.18 49.94
N SER A 297 -5.62 -3.57 49.02
CA SER A 297 -5.90 -2.23 48.48
C SER A 297 -7.16 -2.15 47.60
N ASP A 298 -7.54 -3.24 46.93
CA ASP A 298 -8.77 -3.34 46.14
C ASP A 298 -10.01 -3.59 47.05
N PHE A 299 -9.81 -4.13 48.26
CA PHE A 299 -10.90 -4.50 49.18
C PHE A 299 -11.52 -3.30 49.89
N SER A 300 -10.72 -2.51 50.62
CA SER A 300 -11.25 -1.41 51.46
C SER A 300 -10.19 -0.35 51.73
N LYS A 301 -10.53 0.90 51.37
CA LYS A 301 -9.69 2.08 51.57
C LYS A 301 -9.27 2.31 53.04
N ALA A 302 -10.13 1.98 54.00
CA ALA A 302 -9.79 2.14 55.42
C ALA A 302 -8.80 1.08 55.91
N GLN A 303 -8.78 -0.11 55.29
CA GLN A 303 -7.83 -1.17 55.63
C GLN A 303 -6.55 -1.10 54.79
N SER A 304 -6.60 -0.53 53.58
CA SER A 304 -5.42 -0.39 52.72
C SER A 304 -4.34 0.47 53.38
N ASP A 305 -4.72 1.62 53.95
CA ASP A 305 -3.77 2.60 54.45
C ASP A 305 -2.85 2.02 55.55
N GLU A 306 -3.35 1.13 56.40
CA GLU A 306 -2.55 0.43 57.42
C GLU A 306 -1.39 -0.37 56.79
N TYR A 307 -1.69 -1.27 55.86
CA TYR A 307 -0.69 -2.12 55.19
C TYR A 307 0.23 -1.29 54.28
N LEU A 308 -0.29 -0.25 53.62
CA LEU A 308 0.47 0.66 52.76
C LEU A 308 1.47 1.50 53.58
N PHE A 309 1.07 2.03 54.74
CA PHE A 309 1.98 2.74 55.65
C PHE A 309 2.99 1.80 56.34
N ALA A 310 2.63 0.54 56.59
CA ALA A 310 3.54 -0.47 57.15
C ALA A 310 4.60 -0.91 56.13
N ALA A 311 4.21 -1.12 54.86
CA ALA A 311 5.11 -1.50 53.77
C ALA A 311 6.29 -0.53 53.58
N MET A 312 6.15 0.74 53.94
CA MET A 312 7.22 1.73 53.87
C MET A 312 8.40 1.50 54.82
N SER A 313 8.26 0.61 55.81
CA SER A 313 9.35 0.18 56.68
C SER A 313 10.00 -1.14 56.22
N ASP A 314 9.57 -1.70 55.09
CA ASP A 314 10.19 -2.89 54.51
C ASP A 314 11.51 -2.58 53.81
N LYS A 315 12.49 -3.48 53.92
CA LYS A 315 13.82 -3.35 53.29
C LYS A 315 13.77 -3.39 51.75
N GLN A 316 12.82 -4.10 51.14
CA GLN A 316 12.73 -4.22 49.68
C GLN A 316 12.11 -2.98 49.04
N PHE A 317 12.92 -2.20 48.32
CA PHE A 317 12.47 -0.98 47.63
C PHE A 317 11.29 -1.24 46.67
N GLN A 318 11.26 -2.40 46.01
CA GLN A 318 10.14 -2.81 45.14
C GLN A 318 8.80 -2.85 45.89
N TYR A 319 8.78 -3.27 47.16
CA TYR A 319 7.58 -3.31 47.99
C TYR A 319 7.13 -1.91 48.39
N ARG A 320 8.08 -1.04 48.77
CA ARG A 320 7.83 0.39 49.07
C ARG A 320 7.26 1.13 47.86
N ALA A 321 7.85 0.92 46.68
CA ALA A 321 7.39 1.50 45.42
C ALA A 321 5.98 1.01 45.02
N ALA A 322 5.68 -0.28 45.24
CA ALA A 322 4.34 -0.81 45.03
C ALA A 322 3.30 -0.18 45.97
N ALA A 323 3.61 -0.03 47.25
CA ALA A 323 2.73 0.62 48.22
C ALA A 323 2.40 2.07 47.82
N LEU A 324 3.40 2.84 47.39
CA LEU A 324 3.19 4.21 46.89
C LEU A 324 2.28 4.24 45.65
N LYS A 325 2.47 3.33 44.70
CA LYS A 325 1.63 3.21 43.50
C LYS A 325 0.18 2.84 43.83
N LEU A 326 -0.06 2.03 44.86
CA LEU A 326 -1.38 1.64 45.33
C LEU A 326 -2.06 2.74 46.17
N ALA A 327 -1.29 3.55 46.90
CA ALA A 327 -1.81 4.69 47.65
C ALA A 327 -2.30 5.84 46.75
N LEU A 328 -1.58 6.14 45.66
CA LEU A 328 -1.82 7.31 44.80
C LEU A 328 -3.30 7.52 44.38
N PRO A 329 -4.05 6.52 43.86
CA PRO A 329 -5.45 6.70 43.43
C PRO A 329 -6.41 7.03 44.58
N ASN A 330 -6.01 6.74 45.82
CA ASN A 330 -6.83 6.87 47.02
C ASN A 330 -6.40 8.01 47.95
N LEU A 331 -5.34 8.76 47.63
CA LEU A 331 -4.84 9.85 48.47
C LEU A 331 -5.93 10.88 48.81
N THR A 332 -5.88 11.37 50.05
CA THR A 332 -6.70 12.46 50.59
C THR A 332 -5.78 13.47 51.26
N PRO A 333 -6.19 14.71 51.56
CA PRO A 333 -5.35 15.64 52.31
C PRO A 333 -4.84 15.06 53.63
N VAL A 334 -5.71 14.38 54.40
CA VAL A 334 -5.35 13.76 55.68
C VAL A 334 -4.30 12.66 55.50
N THR A 335 -4.47 11.78 54.52
CA THR A 335 -3.53 10.67 54.29
C THR A 335 -2.23 11.15 53.62
N ALA A 336 -2.29 12.12 52.71
CA ALA A 336 -1.12 12.78 52.14
C ALA A 336 -0.27 13.48 53.23
N ASP A 337 -0.90 14.14 54.19
CA ASP A 337 -0.21 14.73 55.34
C ASP A 337 0.41 13.66 56.27
N GLN A 338 -0.13 12.44 56.32
CA GLN A 338 0.53 11.30 56.96
C GLN A 338 1.73 10.77 56.13
N TRP A 339 1.62 10.76 54.80
CA TRP A 339 2.73 10.42 53.89
C TRP A 339 3.91 11.40 54.02
N THR A 340 3.67 12.70 54.19
CA THR A 340 4.79 13.67 54.42
C THR A 340 5.59 13.34 55.69
N LYS A 341 4.92 12.87 56.75
CA LYS A 341 5.57 12.48 58.03
C LYS A 341 6.47 11.24 57.89
N LYS A 342 6.29 10.42 56.84
CA LYS A 342 7.17 9.27 56.55
C LYS A 342 8.48 9.70 55.86
N ILE A 343 8.50 10.80 55.09
CA ILE A 343 9.68 11.27 54.34
C ILE A 343 10.89 11.44 55.28
N ALA A 344 10.72 12.14 56.39
CA ALA A 344 11.80 12.47 57.33
C ALA A 344 12.45 11.26 58.04
N LYS A 345 11.89 10.04 57.88
CA LYS A 345 12.40 8.79 58.45
C LYS A 345 12.83 7.76 57.39
N ALA A 346 12.82 8.15 56.11
CA ALA A 346 13.10 7.28 54.97
C ALA A 346 14.48 7.55 54.35
N ASP A 347 15.06 6.56 53.68
CA ASP A 347 16.26 6.73 52.85
C ASP A 347 16.01 7.62 51.62
N PRO A 348 17.03 8.23 50.99
CA PRO A 348 16.84 9.18 49.88
C PRO A 348 16.04 8.64 48.70
N ALA A 349 16.20 7.37 48.31
CA ALA A 349 15.44 6.80 47.19
C ALA A 349 13.95 6.64 47.55
N THR A 350 13.65 6.26 48.78
CA THR A 350 12.28 6.23 49.31
C THR A 350 11.70 7.62 49.51
N GLN A 351 12.50 8.61 49.91
CA GLN A 351 12.07 10.02 49.99
C GLN A 351 11.63 10.52 48.61
N VAL A 352 12.45 10.33 47.57
CA VAL A 352 12.10 10.65 46.17
C VAL A 352 10.78 10.00 45.77
N ALA A 353 10.62 8.70 46.00
CA ALA A 353 9.41 7.99 45.61
C ALA A 353 8.13 8.50 46.33
N ILE A 354 8.22 8.90 47.61
CA ILE A 354 7.10 9.54 48.33
C ILE A 354 6.81 10.93 47.74
N ILE A 355 7.85 11.71 47.43
CA ILE A 355 7.75 13.06 46.90
C ILE A 355 7.10 13.07 45.51
N ASP A 356 7.48 12.15 44.61
CA ASP A 356 6.89 12.05 43.28
C ASP A 356 5.42 11.65 43.32
N MET A 357 5.07 10.66 44.15
CA MET A 357 3.68 10.26 44.41
C MET A 357 2.83 11.44 44.91
N LEU A 358 3.35 12.20 45.89
CA LEU A 358 2.68 13.40 46.38
C LEU A 358 2.60 14.49 45.30
N GLY A 359 3.62 14.64 44.46
CA GLY A 359 3.64 15.53 43.30
C GLY A 359 2.52 15.26 42.30
N ASP A 360 2.26 13.99 42.00
CA ASP A 360 1.19 13.57 41.08
C ASP A 360 -0.21 13.64 41.70
N SER A 361 -0.33 13.60 43.03
CA SER A 361 -1.62 13.77 43.74
C SER A 361 -2.26 15.16 43.57
N LYS A 362 -1.46 16.20 43.26
CA LYS A 362 -1.86 17.63 43.21
C LYS A 362 -2.47 18.18 44.51
N ILE A 363 -2.38 17.46 45.63
CA ILE A 363 -2.92 17.88 46.93
C ILE A 363 -2.12 19.06 47.49
N LYS A 364 -2.75 20.22 47.66
CA LYS A 364 -2.05 21.46 48.07
C LYS A 364 -1.59 21.49 49.54
N SER A 365 -2.14 20.67 50.44
CA SER A 365 -1.76 20.68 51.87
C SER A 365 -0.28 20.34 52.10
N VAL A 366 0.30 19.47 51.27
CA VAL A 366 1.69 19.02 51.42
C VAL A 366 2.73 20.02 50.92
N LEU A 367 2.34 21.12 50.27
CA LEU A 367 3.27 22.11 49.71
C LEU A 367 4.31 22.65 50.72
N PRO A 368 3.99 22.97 52.00
CA PRO A 368 4.98 23.40 52.97
C PRO A 368 6.03 22.31 53.27
N ALA A 369 5.62 21.04 53.33
CA ALA A 369 6.53 19.92 53.55
C ALA A 369 7.43 19.68 52.33
N ILE A 370 6.86 19.68 51.12
CA ILE A 370 7.63 19.52 49.87
C ILE A 370 8.60 20.69 49.66
N THR A 371 8.19 21.94 49.88
CA THR A 371 9.06 23.11 49.69
C THR A 371 10.15 23.26 50.74
N ALA A 372 9.99 22.66 51.94
CA ALA A 372 11.07 22.56 52.92
C ALA A 372 12.26 21.71 52.41
N LEU A 373 11.98 20.68 51.61
CA LEU A 373 12.98 19.75 51.04
C LEU A 373 13.82 20.38 49.92
N PHE A 374 13.51 21.61 49.47
CA PHE A 374 14.40 22.40 48.61
C PHE A 374 15.79 22.63 49.24
N LYS A 375 15.89 22.51 50.58
CA LYS A 375 17.14 22.59 51.35
C LYS A 375 17.83 21.24 51.57
N SER A 376 17.34 20.14 50.98
CA SER A 376 17.97 18.83 51.14
C SER A 376 19.37 18.84 50.52
N ASN A 377 20.34 18.31 51.27
CA ASN A 377 21.71 18.11 50.77
C ASN A 377 21.72 17.08 49.63
N ASP A 378 20.86 16.05 49.72
CA ASP A 378 20.68 15.06 48.66
C ASP A 378 20.06 15.70 47.40
N LEU A 379 20.75 15.53 46.27
CA LEU A 379 20.37 16.13 44.99
C LEU A 379 19.10 15.52 44.39
N ALA A 380 18.87 14.22 44.56
CA ALA A 380 17.70 13.55 44.01
C ALA A 380 16.44 13.98 44.76
N VAL A 381 16.51 13.99 46.10
CA VAL A 381 15.44 14.51 46.98
C VAL A 381 15.14 15.98 46.68
N ARG A 382 16.19 16.82 46.55
CA ARG A 382 16.04 18.25 46.20
C ARG A 382 15.36 18.43 44.84
N SER A 383 15.74 17.64 43.84
CA SER A 383 15.19 17.73 42.47
C SER A 383 13.75 17.24 42.39
N ALA A 384 13.43 16.09 43.02
CA ALA A 384 12.07 15.58 43.12
C ALA A 384 11.15 16.59 43.84
N ALA A 385 11.63 17.21 44.92
CA ALA A 385 10.87 18.22 45.65
C ALA A 385 10.55 19.45 44.78
N ILE A 386 11.51 19.93 44.00
CA ILE A 386 11.33 21.02 43.04
C ILE A 386 10.28 20.66 41.98
N ALA A 387 10.34 19.45 41.41
CA ALA A 387 9.38 18.96 40.42
C ALA A 387 7.97 18.81 41.00
N ALA A 388 7.82 18.18 42.17
CA ALA A 388 6.55 18.00 42.87
C ALA A 388 5.92 19.34 43.29
N ALA A 389 6.71 20.29 43.79
CA ALA A 389 6.23 21.64 44.10
C ALA A 389 5.70 22.35 42.84
N GLY A 390 6.39 22.22 41.70
CA GLY A 390 5.90 22.73 40.42
C GLY A 390 4.55 22.11 40.00
N LYS A 391 4.45 20.77 40.04
CA LYS A 391 3.21 20.02 39.73
C LYS A 391 2.01 20.46 40.58
N ILE A 392 2.18 20.58 41.89
CA ILE A 392 1.11 20.87 42.86
C ILE A 392 0.79 22.38 42.93
N GLY A 393 1.83 23.20 43.05
CA GLY A 393 1.72 24.62 43.42
C GLY A 393 1.55 25.55 42.23
N GLN A 394 2.07 25.19 41.06
CA GLN A 394 1.98 26.01 39.85
C GLN A 394 2.49 27.45 40.13
N GLU A 395 1.85 28.48 39.59
CA GLU A 395 2.29 29.88 39.78
C GLU A 395 2.44 30.30 41.26
N GLN A 396 1.73 29.67 42.20
CA GLN A 396 1.83 29.94 43.64
C GLN A 396 3.24 29.71 44.20
N VAL A 397 3.99 28.73 43.68
CA VAL A 397 5.36 28.42 44.13
C VAL A 397 6.46 29.09 43.31
N LEU A 398 6.13 29.78 42.21
CA LEU A 398 7.11 30.39 41.31
C LEU A 398 8.08 31.34 42.05
N GLY A 399 7.56 32.13 43.00
CA GLY A 399 8.36 33.02 43.82
C GLY A 399 9.34 32.30 44.77
N ASN A 400 9.06 31.05 45.16
CA ASN A 400 9.97 30.22 45.94
C ASN A 400 11.01 29.55 45.02
N LEU A 401 10.55 29.02 43.89
CA LEU A 401 11.40 28.40 42.87
C LEU A 401 12.48 29.37 42.36
N LEU A 402 12.12 30.60 41.97
CA LEU A 402 13.08 31.63 41.52
C LEU A 402 14.09 32.01 42.62
N LYS A 403 13.66 32.10 43.89
CA LYS A 403 14.56 32.37 45.03
C LYS A 403 15.53 31.22 45.29
N THR A 404 15.10 29.97 45.11
CA THR A 404 15.96 28.78 45.20
C THR A 404 16.96 28.75 44.04
N MET A 405 16.49 28.95 42.81
CA MET A 405 17.30 29.00 41.59
C MET A 405 18.41 30.06 41.65
N GLY A 406 18.10 31.27 42.11
CA GLY A 406 19.07 32.35 42.26
C GLY A 406 20.24 32.03 43.21
N ARG A 407 20.02 31.12 44.18
CA ARG A 407 21.01 30.67 45.17
C ARG A 407 21.60 29.29 44.87
N GLY A 408 21.09 28.58 43.86
CA GLY A 408 21.39 27.19 43.58
C GLY A 408 22.68 26.94 42.80
N ASP A 409 23.09 25.68 42.83
CA ASP A 409 24.06 25.06 41.91
C ASP A 409 23.43 24.84 40.51
N GLY A 410 24.25 24.42 39.53
CA GLY A 410 23.78 24.16 38.16
C GLY A 410 22.66 23.12 38.08
N ALA A 411 22.68 22.09 38.92
CA ALA A 411 21.64 21.06 38.92
C ALA A 411 20.30 21.59 39.45
N THR A 412 20.33 22.43 40.48
CA THR A 412 19.17 23.15 41.02
C THR A 412 18.62 24.16 40.00
N ILE A 413 19.50 24.82 39.24
CA ILE A 413 19.10 25.71 38.14
C ILE A 413 18.36 24.95 37.04
N THR A 414 18.87 23.79 36.62
CA THR A 414 18.18 22.90 35.67
C THR A 414 16.84 22.45 36.22
N ALA A 415 16.79 21.85 37.41
CA ALA A 415 15.56 21.31 38.01
C ALA A 415 14.46 22.37 38.14
N VAL A 416 14.79 23.61 38.52
CA VAL A 416 13.82 24.71 38.58
C VAL A 416 13.37 25.15 37.18
N SER A 417 14.27 25.26 36.20
CA SER A 417 13.91 25.63 34.82
C SER A 417 12.94 24.63 34.20
N ASP A 418 13.17 23.35 34.48
CA ASP A 418 12.36 22.21 34.08
C ASP A 418 10.95 22.25 34.71
N ALA A 419 10.88 22.58 36.00
CA ALA A 419 9.61 22.78 36.71
C ALA A 419 8.83 23.98 36.14
N ILE A 420 9.45 25.15 36.00
CA ILE A 420 8.79 26.37 35.49
C ILE A 420 8.30 26.18 34.05
N SER A 421 9.09 25.50 33.20
CA SER A 421 8.69 25.20 31.82
C SER A 421 7.39 24.40 31.75
N ARG A 422 7.16 23.49 32.70
CA ARG A 422 5.96 22.64 32.81
C ARG A 422 4.80 23.26 33.60
N MET A 423 4.94 24.48 34.13
CA MET A 423 3.90 25.11 34.96
C MET A 423 2.83 25.88 34.16
N SER A 424 1.61 25.92 34.69
CA SER A 424 0.46 26.66 34.20
C SER A 424 0.22 27.93 35.02
N GLY A 425 -0.12 29.04 34.34
CA GLY A 425 -0.36 30.35 34.95
C GLY A 425 0.09 31.49 34.05
N ASP A 426 -0.78 32.47 33.86
CA ASP A 426 -0.58 33.56 32.89
C ASP A 426 0.48 34.56 33.36
N GLY A 427 0.66 34.70 34.68
CA GLY A 427 1.66 35.59 35.27
C GLY A 427 3.09 35.01 35.24
N ILE A 428 3.27 33.74 34.86
CA ILE A 428 4.57 33.06 34.91
C ILE A 428 5.62 33.77 34.05
N THR A 429 5.31 34.09 32.79
CA THR A 429 6.30 34.67 31.85
C THR A 429 6.72 36.07 32.29
N ALA A 430 5.78 36.91 32.73
CA ALA A 430 6.07 38.23 33.27
C ALA A 430 6.91 38.18 34.56
N LYS A 431 6.60 37.25 35.48
CA LYS A 431 7.36 37.05 36.74
C LYS A 431 8.77 36.51 36.49
N VAL A 432 8.95 35.63 35.50
CA VAL A 432 10.28 35.18 35.03
C VAL A 432 11.06 36.34 34.41
N ALA A 433 10.45 37.10 33.49
CA ALA A 433 11.09 38.24 32.83
C ALA A 433 11.56 39.31 33.84
N ALA A 434 10.73 39.64 34.82
CA ALA A 434 11.07 40.59 35.88
C ALA A 434 12.22 40.13 36.81
N PHE A 435 12.57 38.85 36.80
CA PHE A 435 13.68 38.28 37.58
C PHE A 435 15.02 38.31 36.82
N ILE A 436 15.01 38.15 35.49
CA ILE A 436 16.22 38.07 34.65
C ILE A 436 17.21 39.23 34.90
N PRO A 437 16.83 40.53 34.90
CA PRO A 437 17.78 41.62 35.10
C PRO A 437 18.48 41.65 36.46
N LYS A 438 18.04 40.83 37.43
CA LYS A 438 18.55 40.80 38.82
C LYS A 438 19.25 39.48 39.18
N ALA A 439 19.38 38.56 38.23
CA ALA A 439 19.93 37.23 38.43
C ALA A 439 21.41 37.14 38.01
N LYS A 440 22.13 36.15 38.56
CA LYS A 440 23.48 35.77 38.11
C LYS A 440 23.46 35.15 36.69
N PRO A 441 24.56 35.22 35.91
CA PRO A 441 24.53 34.92 34.47
C PRO A 441 23.98 33.53 34.10
N GLU A 442 24.28 32.50 34.88
CA GLU A 442 23.83 31.12 34.60
C GLU A 442 22.30 31.00 34.76
N VAL A 443 21.73 31.75 35.71
CA VAL A 443 20.30 31.86 35.94
C VAL A 443 19.63 32.73 34.89
N GLN A 444 20.31 33.77 34.39
CA GLN A 444 19.84 34.58 33.26
C GLN A 444 19.70 33.73 32.00
N VAL A 445 20.74 32.97 31.61
CA VAL A 445 20.70 32.02 30.47
C VAL A 445 19.53 31.05 30.60
N ALA A 446 19.39 30.40 31.76
CA ALA A 446 18.36 29.41 31.99
C ALA A 446 16.94 30.01 31.90
N LEU A 447 16.71 31.18 32.47
CA LEU A 447 15.40 31.85 32.41
C LEU A 447 15.07 32.45 31.03
N ILE A 448 16.08 32.90 30.27
CA ILE A 448 15.91 33.27 28.85
C ILE A 448 15.42 32.05 28.05
N ASN A 449 16.01 30.88 28.25
CA ASN A 449 15.60 29.64 27.60
C ASN A 449 14.18 29.20 28.00
N VAL A 450 13.75 29.46 29.25
CA VAL A 450 12.36 29.24 29.72
C VAL A 450 11.35 30.19 29.04
N LEU A 451 11.72 31.45 28.79
CA LEU A 451 10.87 32.37 28.01
C LEU A 451 10.78 31.96 26.54
N ALA A 452 11.89 31.46 25.98
CA ALA A 452 11.96 31.01 24.59
C ALA A 452 11.15 29.72 24.36
N SER A 453 11.29 28.71 25.23
CA SER A 453 10.54 27.45 25.14
C SER A 453 9.02 27.62 25.31
N ARG A 454 8.58 28.71 25.96
CA ARG A 454 7.18 29.07 26.17
C ARG A 454 6.63 30.10 25.18
N ALA A 455 7.38 30.48 24.15
CA ALA A 455 7.02 31.52 23.17
C ALA A 455 6.48 32.80 23.84
N ALA A 456 7.24 33.34 24.80
CA ALA A 456 6.82 34.44 25.65
C ALA A 456 6.87 35.83 24.96
N ASN A 457 6.17 35.99 23.83
CA ASN A 457 6.28 37.14 22.92
C ASN A 457 6.08 38.50 23.61
N ALA A 458 5.14 38.59 24.56
CA ALA A 458 4.91 39.81 25.35
C ALA A 458 6.10 40.24 26.24
N GLN A 459 7.13 39.39 26.40
CA GLN A 459 8.32 39.63 27.20
C GLN A 459 9.59 39.89 26.35
N LEU A 460 9.45 40.00 25.02
CA LEU A 460 10.54 40.20 24.06
C LEU A 460 11.43 41.42 24.40
N SER A 461 10.86 42.48 24.99
CA SER A 461 11.61 43.65 25.48
C SER A 461 12.71 43.28 26.49
N THR A 462 12.44 42.32 27.37
CA THR A 462 13.43 41.82 28.34
C THR A 462 14.56 41.06 27.64
N ILE A 463 14.23 40.25 26.63
CA ILE A 463 15.21 39.50 25.83
C ILE A 463 16.09 40.47 25.02
N TYR A 464 15.50 41.49 24.40
CA TYR A 464 16.25 42.55 23.69
C TYR A 464 17.23 43.29 24.60
N GLY A 465 16.89 43.52 25.87
CA GLY A 465 17.80 44.09 26.87
C GLY A 465 19.06 43.24 27.10
N GLN A 466 18.96 41.91 26.97
CA GLN A 466 20.08 40.98 27.18
C GLN A 466 21.00 40.83 25.96
N LEU A 467 20.59 41.28 24.76
CA LEU A 467 21.44 41.31 23.55
C LEU A 467 22.69 42.19 23.71
N LYS A 468 22.68 43.10 24.70
CA LYS A 468 23.80 43.99 25.07
C LYS A 468 24.48 43.58 26.39
N SER A 469 24.25 42.35 26.88
CA SER A 469 24.91 41.86 28.09
C SER A 469 26.42 41.80 27.92
N LYS A 470 27.16 42.13 29.00
CA LYS A 470 28.62 41.97 29.07
C LYS A 470 29.05 40.52 29.27
N ASN A 471 28.15 39.64 29.67
CA ASN A 471 28.40 38.21 29.74
C ASN A 471 28.04 37.54 28.38
N PRO A 472 28.97 36.78 27.76
CA PRO A 472 28.76 36.24 26.42
C PRO A 472 27.72 35.12 26.37
N GLU A 473 27.59 34.29 27.40
CA GLU A 473 26.60 33.22 27.45
C GLU A 473 25.16 33.77 27.47
N VAL A 474 24.91 34.80 28.30
CA VAL A 474 23.64 35.53 28.38
C VAL A 474 23.32 36.23 27.07
N LYS A 475 24.30 36.88 26.44
CA LYS A 475 24.15 37.48 25.11
C LYS A 475 23.75 36.42 24.07
N GLN A 476 24.45 35.29 24.03
CA GLN A 476 24.20 34.22 23.05
C GLN A 476 22.84 33.51 23.26
N ALA A 477 22.42 33.35 24.53
CA ALA A 477 21.08 32.88 24.87
C ALA A 477 20.01 33.85 24.36
N ALA A 478 20.19 35.16 24.58
CA ALA A 478 19.27 36.19 24.12
C ALA A 478 19.09 36.21 22.59
N PHE A 479 20.20 36.18 21.83
CA PHE A 479 20.13 36.09 20.36
C PHE A 479 19.45 34.80 19.88
N THR A 480 19.67 33.68 20.56
CA THR A 480 19.03 32.39 20.22
C THR A 480 17.53 32.39 20.53
N ALA A 481 17.11 33.04 21.63
CA ALA A 481 15.72 33.13 22.06
C ALA A 481 14.82 33.97 21.14
N LEU A 482 15.39 34.92 20.37
CA LEU A 482 14.64 35.77 19.44
C LEU A 482 13.75 34.93 18.50
N LYS A 483 14.31 33.87 17.90
CA LYS A 483 13.60 33.01 16.93
C LYS A 483 12.28 32.42 17.45
N GLN A 484 12.14 32.26 18.76
CA GLN A 484 10.99 31.66 19.41
C GLN A 484 10.06 32.67 20.09
N THR A 485 10.44 33.96 20.13
CA THR A 485 9.71 35.00 20.89
C THR A 485 9.32 36.23 20.06
N VAL A 486 9.62 36.26 18.76
CA VAL A 486 9.25 37.36 17.85
C VAL A 486 7.96 37.07 17.08
N THR A 487 7.23 38.14 16.73
CA THR A 487 6.09 38.16 15.81
C THR A 487 6.39 39.04 14.59
N SER A 488 5.49 39.03 13.61
CA SER A 488 5.54 39.94 12.45
C SER A 488 5.58 41.43 12.83
N GLU A 489 5.02 41.81 13.98
CA GLU A 489 5.06 43.17 14.51
C GLU A 489 6.49 43.64 14.83
N ASN A 490 7.41 42.71 15.11
CA ASN A 490 8.79 43.02 15.50
C ASN A 490 9.75 43.16 14.30
N LEU A 491 9.27 42.94 13.06
CA LEU A 491 10.10 42.99 11.85
C LEU A 491 10.91 44.29 11.70
N PRO A 492 10.39 45.52 11.93
CA PRO A 492 11.19 46.74 11.84
C PRO A 492 12.37 46.77 12.82
N GLN A 493 12.17 46.26 14.04
CA GLN A 493 13.19 46.19 15.09
C GLN A 493 14.23 45.09 14.80
N LEU A 494 13.83 44.02 14.11
CA LEU A 494 14.74 42.96 13.66
C LEU A 494 15.58 43.38 12.45
N PHE A 495 15.01 44.09 11.46
CA PHE A 495 15.79 44.64 10.34
C PHE A 495 16.81 45.69 10.81
N LYS A 496 16.45 46.53 11.79
CA LYS A 496 17.40 47.41 12.45
C LYS A 496 18.54 46.62 13.13
N LEU A 497 18.19 45.60 13.91
CA LEU A 497 19.17 44.74 14.57
C LEU A 497 20.10 44.02 13.57
N LEU A 498 19.59 43.60 12.41
CA LEU A 498 20.37 42.97 11.34
C LEU A 498 21.47 43.93 10.82
N ASN A 499 21.13 45.22 10.64
CA ASN A 499 22.07 46.23 10.17
C ASN A 499 23.08 46.71 11.24
N GLU A 500 22.74 46.56 12.53
CA GLU A 500 23.56 46.96 13.69
C GLU A 500 24.43 45.84 14.28
N THR A 501 24.23 44.56 13.91
CA THR A 501 24.95 43.42 14.50
C THR A 501 26.26 43.13 13.74
N PRO A 502 27.45 43.22 14.39
CA PRO A 502 28.74 42.98 13.72
C PRO A 502 29.22 41.52 13.76
N GLY A 503 28.66 40.69 14.64
CA GLY A 503 29.08 39.30 14.85
C GLY A 503 28.36 38.34 13.90
N GLN A 504 29.11 37.55 13.12
CA GLN A 504 28.53 36.63 12.13
C GLN A 504 27.65 35.54 12.77
N THR A 505 28.00 35.06 13.96
CA THR A 505 27.21 34.08 14.72
C THR A 505 25.86 34.65 15.11
N GLU A 506 25.83 35.90 15.60
CA GLU A 506 24.63 36.63 15.98
C GLU A 506 23.78 37.02 14.76
N LEU A 507 24.40 37.48 13.66
CA LEU A 507 23.72 37.79 12.39
C LEU A 507 22.88 36.62 11.89
N VAL A 508 23.42 35.39 11.94
CA VAL A 508 22.70 34.17 11.56
C VAL A 508 21.45 33.95 12.44
N LYS A 509 21.51 34.29 13.74
CA LYS A 509 20.35 34.23 14.65
C LYS A 509 19.32 35.32 14.35
N VAL A 510 19.75 36.53 13.99
CA VAL A 510 18.84 37.62 13.59
C VAL A 510 18.11 37.27 12.29
N GLN A 511 18.82 36.75 11.28
CA GLN A 511 18.19 36.23 10.05
C GLN A 511 17.16 35.13 10.35
N ASP A 512 17.51 34.17 11.21
CA ASP A 512 16.61 33.10 11.66
C ASP A 512 15.35 33.63 12.36
N ALA A 513 15.47 34.72 13.13
CA ALA A 513 14.36 35.38 13.80
C ALA A 513 13.49 36.19 12.82
N ILE A 514 14.07 36.87 11.83
CA ILE A 514 13.32 37.55 10.77
C ILE A 514 12.49 36.52 9.97
N ILE A 515 13.10 35.40 9.56
CA ILE A 515 12.43 34.30 8.86
C ILE A 515 11.30 33.69 9.71
N ALA A 516 11.47 33.62 11.04
CA ALA A 516 10.40 33.17 11.94
C ALA A 516 9.25 34.19 12.02
N ALA A 517 9.55 35.47 12.20
CA ALA A 517 8.56 36.56 12.26
C ALA A 517 7.75 36.71 10.96
N MET A 518 8.37 36.49 9.79
CA MET A 518 7.72 36.55 8.48
C MET A 518 6.57 35.55 8.32
N LYS A 519 6.61 34.40 8.99
CA LYS A 519 5.52 33.41 8.96
C LYS A 519 4.20 33.92 9.55
N GLY A 520 4.20 35.05 10.26
CA GLY A 520 2.99 35.75 10.70
C GLY A 520 2.31 36.59 9.61
N VAL A 521 2.96 36.81 8.46
CA VAL A 521 2.43 37.59 7.33
C VAL A 521 1.75 36.65 6.33
N LYS A 522 0.47 36.89 5.99
CA LYS A 522 -0.36 35.92 5.25
C LYS A 522 0.04 35.67 3.80
N ASN A 523 0.73 36.61 3.14
CA ASN A 523 1.06 36.53 1.72
C ASN A 523 2.58 36.44 1.51
N ASN A 524 3.05 35.44 0.74
CA ASN A 524 4.47 35.24 0.46
C ASN A 524 5.05 36.37 -0.41
N ASP A 525 4.31 36.86 -1.42
CA ASP A 525 4.75 38.00 -2.22
C ASP A 525 4.96 39.25 -1.36
N GLN A 526 4.10 39.45 -0.35
CA GLN A 526 4.23 40.55 0.60
C GLN A 526 5.46 40.38 1.50
N GLN A 527 5.76 39.15 1.95
CA GLN A 527 7.00 38.86 2.68
C GLN A 527 8.24 39.17 1.82
N VAL A 528 8.22 38.76 0.55
CA VAL A 528 9.32 39.00 -0.41
C VAL A 528 9.48 40.50 -0.70
N ASP A 529 8.40 41.22 -0.99
CA ASP A 529 8.44 42.66 -1.25
C ASP A 529 8.97 43.45 -0.05
N MET A 530 8.62 43.04 1.19
CA MET A 530 9.20 43.61 2.42
C MET A 530 10.71 43.35 2.53
N VAL A 531 11.19 42.14 2.19
CA VAL A 531 12.64 41.84 2.17
C VAL A 531 13.36 42.67 1.11
N LEU A 532 12.80 42.74 -0.11
CA LEU A 532 13.38 43.49 -1.23
C LEU A 532 13.43 44.99 -0.95
N GLN A 533 12.40 45.58 -0.33
CA GLN A 533 12.39 46.99 0.06
C GLN A 533 13.49 47.30 1.09
N GLN A 534 13.66 46.47 2.12
CA GLN A 534 14.72 46.65 3.12
C GLN A 534 16.13 46.43 2.53
N MET A 535 16.28 45.46 1.62
CA MET A 535 17.53 45.22 0.89
C MET A 535 17.87 46.39 -0.05
N ALA A 536 16.88 47.00 -0.70
CA ALA A 536 17.07 48.16 -1.57
C ALA A 536 17.49 49.42 -0.79
N ALA A 537 16.93 49.62 0.41
CA ALA A 537 17.29 50.70 1.34
C ALA A 537 18.63 50.48 2.09
N THR A 538 19.32 49.34 1.87
CA THR A 538 20.55 48.97 2.56
C THR A 538 21.78 49.11 1.64
N SER A 539 22.94 49.45 2.21
CA SER A 539 24.20 49.62 1.51
C SER A 539 24.67 48.32 0.82
N ALA A 540 25.43 48.45 -0.28
CA ALA A 540 25.75 47.34 -1.18
C ALA A 540 26.46 46.16 -0.48
N ASP A 541 27.41 46.47 0.41
CA ASP A 541 28.15 45.54 1.28
C ASP A 541 27.25 44.68 2.17
N LYS A 542 26.06 45.17 2.54
CA LYS A 542 25.11 44.49 3.42
C LYS A 542 23.96 43.79 2.69
N LYS A 543 23.80 43.98 1.36
CA LYS A 543 22.79 43.24 0.56
C LYS A 543 22.90 41.71 0.66
N PRO A 544 24.10 41.09 0.75
CA PRO A 544 24.24 39.66 1.03
C PRO A 544 23.52 39.14 2.28
N LEU A 545 23.25 39.98 3.28
CA LEU A 545 22.51 39.59 4.50
C LEU A 545 21.05 39.18 4.22
N PHE A 546 20.49 39.58 3.06
CA PHE A 546 19.10 39.35 2.71
C PHE A 546 18.87 38.08 1.86
N TYR A 547 19.89 37.56 1.17
CA TYR A 547 19.71 36.46 0.22
C TYR A 547 19.26 35.15 0.88
N LYS A 548 19.71 34.86 2.11
CA LYS A 548 19.21 33.72 2.91
C LYS A 548 17.70 33.83 3.20
N MET A 549 17.20 35.06 3.39
CA MET A 549 15.78 35.30 3.65
C MET A 549 14.97 35.10 2.37
N LEU A 550 15.41 35.68 1.24
CA LEU A 550 14.83 35.45 -0.09
C LEU A 550 14.78 33.94 -0.45
N ALA A 551 15.87 33.20 -0.22
CA ALA A 551 15.93 31.77 -0.45
C ALA A 551 14.97 30.94 0.44
N SER A 552 14.72 31.41 1.68
CA SER A 552 13.76 30.78 2.59
C SER A 552 12.30 31.13 2.30
N LEU A 553 12.03 32.16 1.48
CA LEU A 553 10.70 32.55 1.01
C LEU A 553 10.37 31.95 -0.36
N GLY A 554 11.39 31.74 -1.21
CA GLY A 554 11.20 31.22 -2.56
C GLY A 554 10.47 32.19 -3.49
N GLY A 555 9.92 31.67 -4.59
CA GLY A 555 9.17 32.42 -5.60
C GLY A 555 10.02 33.26 -6.56
N ASP A 556 9.44 33.59 -7.71
CA ASP A 556 10.14 34.16 -8.87
C ASP A 556 10.78 35.52 -8.60
N LYS A 557 10.13 36.39 -7.80
CA LYS A 557 10.68 37.68 -7.37
C LYS A 557 12.01 37.50 -6.62
N SER A 558 12.03 36.58 -5.66
CA SER A 558 13.23 36.23 -4.90
C SER A 558 14.30 35.64 -5.80
N LEU A 559 13.90 34.69 -6.66
CA LEU A 559 14.81 33.99 -7.58
C LEU A 559 15.49 34.97 -8.52
N LYS A 560 14.72 35.87 -9.14
CA LYS A 560 15.22 36.94 -10.01
C LYS A 560 16.25 37.81 -9.28
N ALA A 561 15.92 38.33 -8.09
CA ALA A 561 16.81 39.22 -7.35
C ALA A 561 18.14 38.53 -6.94
N VAL A 562 18.10 37.26 -6.54
CA VAL A 562 19.31 36.50 -6.16
C VAL A 562 20.11 36.09 -7.41
N SER A 563 19.44 35.75 -8.51
CA SER A 563 20.09 35.43 -9.79
C SER A 563 20.76 36.66 -10.41
N GLU A 564 20.12 37.84 -10.39
CA GLU A 564 20.71 39.11 -10.82
C GLU A 564 21.95 39.46 -10.00
N ALA A 565 21.93 39.21 -8.69
CA ALA A 565 23.09 39.37 -7.81
C ALA A 565 24.24 38.39 -8.15
N PHE A 566 23.94 37.14 -8.49
CA PHE A 566 24.97 36.19 -8.97
C PHE A 566 25.53 36.58 -10.34
N ASN A 567 24.72 37.14 -11.24
CA ASN A 567 25.18 37.52 -12.57
C ASN A 567 26.01 38.82 -12.54
N THR A 568 25.58 39.85 -11.80
CA THR A 568 26.18 41.20 -11.84
C THR A 568 27.09 41.57 -10.66
N GLY A 569 27.05 40.84 -9.54
CA GLY A 569 27.78 41.21 -8.31
C GLY A 569 29.30 40.97 -8.32
N ASP A 570 29.97 41.40 -7.25
CA ASP A 570 31.37 41.06 -6.97
C ASP A 570 31.52 39.60 -6.44
N GLU A 571 32.75 39.14 -6.21
CA GLU A 571 33.01 37.75 -5.76
C GLU A 571 32.32 37.41 -4.43
N SER A 572 32.24 38.37 -3.51
CA SER A 572 31.51 38.22 -2.24
C SER A 572 30.01 38.04 -2.47
N THR A 573 29.41 38.92 -3.28
CA THR A 573 28.00 38.90 -3.66
C THR A 573 27.65 37.61 -4.39
N LYS A 574 28.48 37.16 -5.36
CA LYS A 574 28.31 35.90 -6.07
C LYS A 574 28.39 34.69 -5.14
N THR A 575 29.35 34.67 -4.22
CA THR A 575 29.53 33.60 -3.23
C THR A 575 28.37 33.48 -2.25
N ALA A 576 27.74 34.61 -1.89
CA ALA A 576 26.52 34.66 -1.08
C ALA A 576 25.27 34.29 -1.88
N ALA A 577 25.12 34.79 -3.11
CA ALA A 577 23.98 34.51 -3.98
C ALA A 577 23.90 33.02 -4.34
N ILE A 578 25.01 32.38 -4.71
CA ILE A 578 25.02 30.93 -4.97
C ILE A 578 24.77 30.11 -3.70
N ALA A 579 25.15 30.60 -2.51
CA ALA A 579 24.80 29.95 -1.25
C ALA A 579 23.28 30.01 -0.99
N ALA A 580 22.64 31.13 -1.32
CA ALA A 580 21.20 31.30 -1.25
C ALA A 580 20.46 30.40 -2.26
N LEU A 581 20.84 30.40 -3.54
CA LEU A 581 20.29 29.47 -4.55
C LEU A 581 20.45 28.01 -4.10
N SER A 582 21.65 27.63 -3.62
CA SER A 582 21.90 26.26 -3.13
C SER A 582 21.09 25.90 -1.88
N SER A 583 20.52 26.88 -1.15
CA SER A 583 19.72 26.70 0.07
C SER A 583 18.24 27.09 -0.09
N TRP A 584 17.75 27.25 -1.33
CA TRP A 584 16.35 27.50 -1.66
C TRP A 584 15.33 26.58 -0.96
N ALA A 585 14.16 27.13 -0.64
CA ALA A 585 13.06 26.43 0.03
C ALA A 585 12.47 25.27 -0.81
N ASP A 586 12.46 25.41 -2.13
CA ASP A 586 11.85 24.51 -3.09
C ASP A 586 12.70 24.34 -4.36
N ILE A 587 12.23 23.55 -5.31
CA ILE A 587 12.93 23.22 -6.57
C ILE A 587 13.15 24.43 -7.50
N GLY A 588 12.53 25.59 -7.26
CA GLY A 588 12.50 26.72 -8.21
C GLY A 588 13.88 27.29 -8.58
N ALA A 589 14.91 27.15 -7.72
CA ALA A 589 16.28 27.57 -8.04
C ALA A 589 17.08 26.54 -8.87
N ALA A 590 16.55 25.35 -9.15
CA ALA A 590 17.28 24.28 -9.83
C ALA A 590 17.76 24.68 -11.24
N ASP A 591 16.95 25.38 -12.00
CA ASP A 591 17.27 25.80 -13.37
C ASP A 591 18.44 26.79 -13.41
N GLU A 592 18.47 27.77 -12.50
CA GLU A 592 19.60 28.69 -12.40
C GLU A 592 20.85 27.96 -11.85
N LEU A 593 20.68 27.02 -10.92
CA LEU A 593 21.80 26.21 -10.42
C LEU A 593 22.43 25.35 -11.52
N ILE A 594 21.65 24.62 -12.33
CA ILE A 594 22.21 23.79 -13.41
C ILE A 594 22.80 24.66 -14.53
N LYS A 595 22.21 25.82 -14.83
CA LYS A 595 22.76 26.85 -15.72
C LYS A 595 24.11 27.39 -15.22
N ILE A 596 24.26 27.64 -13.92
CA ILE A 596 25.55 28.02 -13.30
C ILE A 596 26.55 26.87 -13.38
N ALA A 597 26.13 25.63 -13.10
CA ALA A 597 27.00 24.45 -13.20
C ALA A 597 27.48 24.15 -14.63
N ARG A 598 26.70 24.54 -15.65
CA ARG A 598 27.09 24.49 -17.07
C ARG A 598 28.13 25.56 -17.47
N GLN A 599 28.46 26.54 -16.61
CA GLN A 599 29.47 27.57 -16.87
C GLN A 599 30.82 27.23 -16.21
N PRO A 600 31.84 26.75 -16.95
CA PRO A 600 33.06 26.17 -16.36
C PRO A 600 34.07 27.19 -15.80
N ALA A 601 33.77 28.50 -15.87
CA ALA A 601 34.73 29.56 -15.54
C ALA A 601 35.18 29.62 -14.08
N ASN A 602 34.43 29.01 -13.14
CA ASN A 602 34.83 28.91 -11.73
C ASN A 602 34.37 27.55 -11.14
N ALA A 603 35.33 26.66 -10.87
CA ALA A 603 35.06 25.32 -10.36
C ALA A 603 34.39 25.30 -8.96
N ALA A 604 34.64 26.32 -8.11
CA ALA A 604 33.98 26.41 -6.81
C ALA A 604 32.48 26.76 -6.96
N TYR A 605 32.13 27.58 -7.96
CA TYR A 605 30.73 27.82 -8.30
C TYR A 605 30.08 26.58 -8.91
N VAL A 606 30.74 25.88 -9.85
CA VAL A 606 30.21 24.63 -10.43
C VAL A 606 29.92 23.58 -9.34
N ASN A 607 30.88 23.30 -8.46
CA ASN A 607 30.71 22.31 -7.40
C ASN A 607 29.54 22.68 -6.47
N LYS A 608 29.49 23.92 -5.99
CA LYS A 608 28.45 24.39 -5.06
C LYS A 608 27.06 24.46 -5.71
N ALA A 609 26.99 24.77 -7.01
CA ALA A 609 25.76 24.70 -7.78
C ALA A 609 25.23 23.26 -7.88
N VAL A 610 26.10 22.29 -8.17
CA VAL A 610 25.74 20.86 -8.22
C VAL A 610 25.25 20.36 -6.85
N ASP A 611 25.95 20.68 -5.76
CA ASP A 611 25.52 20.28 -4.40
C ASP A 611 24.14 20.86 -4.04
N GLY A 612 23.91 22.14 -4.39
CA GLY A 612 22.63 22.83 -4.23
C GLY A 612 21.51 22.18 -5.05
N TYR A 613 21.78 21.91 -6.34
CA TYR A 613 20.84 21.28 -7.26
C TYR A 613 20.42 19.89 -6.76
N LEU A 614 21.39 19.06 -6.36
CA LEU A 614 21.13 17.73 -5.83
C LEU A 614 20.34 17.76 -4.51
N ARG A 615 20.58 18.73 -3.62
CA ARG A 615 19.73 18.93 -2.44
C ARG A 615 18.27 19.19 -2.84
N LEU A 616 18.03 20.01 -3.86
CA LEU A 616 16.70 20.31 -4.35
C LEU A 616 16.01 19.12 -5.03
N VAL A 617 16.72 18.39 -5.90
CA VAL A 617 16.20 17.17 -6.57
C VAL A 617 15.85 16.05 -5.57
N ARG A 618 16.60 15.94 -4.46
CA ARG A 618 16.27 15.03 -3.34
C ARG A 618 15.05 15.49 -2.54
N ALA A 619 14.88 16.79 -2.35
CA ALA A 619 13.74 17.37 -1.62
C ALA A 619 12.43 17.33 -2.44
N ALA A 620 12.53 17.42 -3.76
CA ALA A 620 11.38 17.40 -4.68
C ALA A 620 10.76 16.00 -4.83
N LYS A 621 9.42 15.97 -4.90
CA LYS A 621 8.62 14.75 -5.10
C LYS A 621 8.36 14.50 -6.58
N TYR A 622 9.38 14.04 -7.30
CA TYR A 622 9.25 13.60 -8.68
C TYR A 622 9.02 12.09 -8.79
N GLN A 623 8.39 11.67 -9.89
CA GLN A 623 8.40 10.28 -10.33
C GLN A 623 9.83 9.81 -10.60
N PRO A 624 10.11 8.49 -10.55
CA PRO A 624 11.49 8.01 -10.58
C PRO A 624 12.20 8.28 -11.92
N GLU A 625 11.48 8.20 -13.04
CA GLU A 625 11.94 8.57 -14.38
C GLU A 625 12.32 10.06 -14.46
N GLN A 626 11.43 10.97 -14.01
CA GLN A 626 11.75 12.40 -13.97
C GLN A 626 12.93 12.72 -13.06
N ARG A 627 13.03 12.06 -11.90
CA ARG A 627 14.19 12.22 -11.00
C ARG A 627 15.47 11.75 -11.68
N LEU A 628 15.44 10.64 -12.44
CA LEU A 628 16.59 10.17 -13.20
C LEU A 628 17.04 11.23 -14.22
N LEU A 629 16.13 11.82 -14.99
CA LEU A 629 16.45 12.84 -15.99
C LEU A 629 17.20 14.03 -15.36
N LEU A 630 16.71 14.55 -14.23
CA LEU A 630 17.37 15.61 -13.46
C LEU A 630 18.76 15.18 -12.93
N LEU A 631 18.89 13.95 -12.43
CA LEU A 631 20.17 13.41 -11.95
C LEU A 631 21.19 13.19 -13.09
N ARG A 632 20.73 12.92 -14.32
CA ARG A 632 21.60 12.83 -15.51
C ARG A 632 22.15 14.20 -15.93
N GLU A 633 21.34 15.26 -15.84
CA GLU A 633 21.82 16.63 -16.08
C GLU A 633 22.91 17.02 -15.06
N ALA A 634 22.71 16.69 -13.78
CA ALA A 634 23.74 16.88 -12.75
C ALA A 634 25.02 16.05 -13.05
N MET A 635 24.89 14.81 -13.54
CA MET A 635 26.03 13.96 -13.90
C MET A 635 26.87 14.55 -15.04
N ALA A 636 26.25 15.19 -16.03
CA ALA A 636 26.96 15.79 -17.17
C ALA A 636 27.87 16.97 -16.75
N VAL A 637 27.45 17.76 -15.75
CA VAL A 637 28.21 18.91 -15.25
C VAL A 637 29.18 18.54 -14.11
N ALA A 638 28.85 17.58 -13.25
CA ALA A 638 29.65 17.23 -12.06
C ALA A 638 31.08 16.81 -12.43
N LYS A 639 32.08 17.49 -11.84
CA LYS A 639 33.52 17.22 -12.08
C LYS A 639 34.23 16.51 -10.92
N ALA A 640 33.69 16.61 -9.71
CA ALA A 640 34.24 15.92 -8.54
C ALA A 640 33.73 14.46 -8.48
N PRO A 641 34.61 13.44 -8.37
CA PRO A 641 34.19 12.04 -8.27
C PRO A 641 33.23 11.76 -7.10
N ALA A 642 33.39 12.45 -5.96
CA ALA A 642 32.48 12.33 -4.82
C ALA A 642 31.03 12.78 -5.16
N GLN A 643 30.86 13.80 -6.00
CA GLN A 643 29.54 14.22 -6.49
C GLN A 643 28.97 13.16 -7.43
N GLN A 644 29.77 12.66 -8.37
CA GLN A 644 29.35 11.61 -9.31
C GLN A 644 28.96 10.30 -8.59
N GLN A 645 29.71 9.89 -7.56
CA GLN A 645 29.37 8.76 -6.67
C GLN A 645 28.03 9.00 -5.95
N GLN A 646 27.82 10.20 -5.40
CA GLN A 646 26.57 10.53 -4.73
C GLN A 646 25.38 10.61 -5.70
N ILE A 647 25.59 11.06 -6.95
CA ILE A 647 24.56 11.03 -8.00
C ILE A 647 24.17 9.58 -8.32
N LEU A 648 25.12 8.65 -8.43
CA LEU A 648 24.82 7.21 -8.60
C LEU A 648 24.02 6.64 -7.41
N LYS A 649 24.33 7.07 -6.19
CA LYS A 649 23.56 6.73 -4.97
C LYS A 649 22.17 7.36 -4.92
N ASP A 650 21.96 8.49 -5.59
CA ASP A 650 20.62 9.07 -5.77
C ASP A 650 19.83 8.34 -6.87
N ILE A 651 20.51 7.92 -7.95
CA ILE A 651 19.96 7.13 -9.08
C ILE A 651 19.46 5.76 -8.61
N GLU A 652 20.12 5.14 -7.62
CA GLU A 652 19.67 3.94 -6.91
C GLU A 652 18.20 4.04 -6.46
N GLN A 653 17.78 5.22 -5.98
CA GLN A 653 16.41 5.47 -5.51
C GLN A 653 15.40 5.64 -6.66
N GLY A 654 15.88 5.68 -7.91
CA GLY A 654 15.05 5.68 -9.12
C GLY A 654 14.39 4.33 -9.38
N LYS A 655 15.04 3.21 -9.06
CA LYS A 655 14.44 1.85 -9.14
C LYS A 655 13.75 1.48 -10.47
N CYS A 656 13.98 2.21 -11.56
CA CYS A 656 13.41 1.99 -12.88
C CYS A 656 14.47 1.44 -13.85
N LEU A 657 14.03 0.85 -14.98
CA LEU A 657 14.97 0.23 -15.92
C LEU A 657 15.95 1.25 -16.53
N ASN A 658 15.51 2.48 -16.83
CA ASN A 658 16.40 3.54 -17.32
C ASN A 658 17.50 3.87 -16.30
N ALA A 659 17.20 3.81 -14.99
CA ALA A 659 18.17 4.05 -13.92
C ALA A 659 19.20 2.91 -13.83
N LEU A 660 18.75 1.65 -13.98
CA LEU A 660 19.63 0.47 -14.06
C LEU A 660 20.60 0.58 -15.26
N LEU A 661 20.06 0.87 -16.45
CA LEU A 661 20.81 0.98 -17.69
C LEU A 661 21.75 2.20 -17.73
N PHE A 662 21.43 3.28 -17.02
CA PHE A 662 22.31 4.44 -16.88
C PHE A 662 23.43 4.18 -15.85
N ALA A 663 23.11 3.65 -14.67
CA ALA A 663 24.11 3.30 -13.65
C ALA A 663 25.15 2.28 -14.18
N GLY A 664 24.68 1.30 -14.97
CA GLY A 664 25.53 0.28 -15.59
C GLY A 664 26.68 0.83 -16.46
N ARG A 665 26.54 2.03 -17.02
CA ARG A 665 27.57 2.70 -17.86
C ARG A 665 28.83 3.06 -17.07
N TYR A 666 28.76 3.09 -15.74
CA TYR A 666 29.85 3.51 -14.86
C TYR A 666 30.57 2.34 -14.17
N LEU A 667 30.21 1.08 -14.47
CA LEU A 667 30.84 -0.11 -13.89
C LEU A 667 32.33 -0.27 -14.27
N ASP A 668 32.77 0.30 -15.40
CA ASP A 668 34.20 0.27 -15.82
C ASP A 668 35.02 1.44 -15.25
N ASN A 669 34.38 2.50 -14.74
CA ASN A 669 35.09 3.69 -14.27
C ASN A 669 35.64 3.43 -12.85
N PRO A 670 36.98 3.37 -12.62
CA PRO A 670 37.53 2.94 -11.33
C PRO A 670 37.13 3.84 -10.14
N ALA A 671 36.85 5.12 -10.39
CA ALA A 671 36.43 6.05 -9.35
C ALA A 671 34.94 5.93 -8.99
N LEU A 672 34.11 5.39 -9.89
CA LEU A 672 32.65 5.33 -9.74
C LEU A 672 32.10 3.90 -9.61
N GLN A 673 32.90 2.89 -9.98
CA GLN A 673 32.55 1.47 -10.09
C GLN A 673 31.76 0.93 -8.89
N GLN A 674 32.16 1.25 -7.65
CA GLN A 674 31.46 0.72 -6.47
C GLN A 674 30.10 1.40 -6.24
N ALA A 675 29.95 2.69 -6.57
CA ALA A 675 28.65 3.36 -6.51
C ALA A 675 27.72 2.86 -7.62
N ALA A 676 28.26 2.63 -8.82
CA ALA A 676 27.56 2.02 -9.94
C ALA A 676 27.10 0.57 -9.63
N ALA A 677 27.98 -0.24 -9.05
CA ALA A 677 27.69 -1.63 -8.65
C ALA A 677 26.56 -1.71 -7.62
N ASN A 678 26.60 -0.88 -6.57
CA ASN A 678 25.53 -0.82 -5.58
C ASN A 678 24.20 -0.35 -6.19
N ALA A 679 24.21 0.66 -7.07
CA ALA A 679 23.00 1.11 -7.75
C ALA A 679 22.40 0.02 -8.67
N VAL A 680 23.22 -0.64 -9.49
CA VAL A 680 22.80 -1.74 -10.39
C VAL A 680 22.21 -2.91 -9.59
N MET A 681 22.86 -3.31 -8.49
CA MET A 681 22.37 -4.34 -7.59
C MET A 681 21.04 -3.96 -6.94
N ASN A 682 20.97 -2.79 -6.28
CA ASN A 682 19.81 -2.40 -5.47
C ASN A 682 18.58 -2.06 -6.31
N ILE A 683 18.75 -1.57 -7.54
CA ILE A 683 17.66 -1.41 -8.50
C ILE A 683 17.14 -2.79 -8.95
N THR A 684 18.04 -3.69 -9.35
CA THR A 684 17.63 -5.00 -9.90
C THR A 684 17.00 -5.91 -8.84
N LEU A 685 17.56 -5.97 -7.62
CA LEU A 685 17.00 -6.79 -6.54
C LEU A 685 15.69 -6.23 -5.96
N ALA A 686 15.32 -4.97 -6.26
CA ALA A 686 14.06 -4.37 -5.84
C ALA A 686 12.86 -4.74 -6.72
N ASP A 687 13.07 -5.11 -7.99
CA ASP A 687 12.01 -5.54 -8.91
C ASP A 687 12.42 -6.82 -9.66
N LYS A 688 11.70 -7.93 -9.41
CA LYS A 688 11.90 -9.22 -10.10
C LYS A 688 11.34 -9.27 -11.53
N SER A 689 10.75 -8.19 -12.03
CA SER A 689 10.29 -8.08 -13.42
C SER A 689 11.45 -7.92 -14.42
N TYR A 690 12.60 -7.39 -13.98
CA TYR A 690 13.75 -7.13 -14.85
C TYR A 690 14.45 -8.42 -15.28
N ASN A 691 14.41 -8.69 -16.58
CA ASN A 691 14.93 -9.91 -17.19
C ASN A 691 15.65 -9.61 -18.51
N GLY A 692 16.29 -10.63 -19.07
CA GLY A 692 16.93 -10.55 -20.39
C GLY A 692 18.42 -10.27 -20.37
N ALA A 693 18.99 -10.11 -21.57
CA ALA A 693 20.44 -10.03 -21.77
C ALA A 693 21.07 -8.83 -21.04
N LEU A 694 20.54 -7.62 -21.24
CA LEU A 694 21.06 -6.40 -20.62
C LEU A 694 21.13 -6.49 -19.09
N VAL A 695 20.07 -6.99 -18.45
CA VAL A 695 20.00 -7.15 -16.99
C VAL A 695 21.00 -8.21 -16.51
N LYS A 696 21.07 -9.34 -17.22
CA LYS A 696 22.00 -10.43 -16.93
C LYS A 696 23.46 -9.98 -17.01
N ASP A 697 23.83 -9.23 -18.04
CA ASP A 697 25.21 -8.79 -18.25
C ASP A 697 25.62 -7.70 -17.26
N LEU A 698 24.72 -6.77 -16.92
CA LEU A 698 24.93 -5.80 -15.85
C LEU A 698 25.08 -6.47 -14.47
N LEU A 699 24.28 -7.49 -14.16
CA LEU A 699 24.42 -8.26 -12.91
C LEU A 699 25.73 -9.07 -12.87
N ASN A 700 26.09 -9.77 -13.96
CA ASN A 700 27.34 -10.53 -14.04
C ASN A 700 28.56 -9.61 -13.86
N LYS A 701 28.54 -8.42 -14.48
CA LYS A 701 29.58 -7.40 -14.34
C LYS A 701 29.60 -6.78 -12.96
N THR A 702 28.45 -6.63 -12.31
CA THR A 702 28.36 -6.16 -10.91
C THR A 702 28.95 -7.20 -9.95
N ILE A 703 28.62 -8.48 -10.14
CA ILE A 703 29.19 -9.61 -9.37
C ILE A 703 30.72 -9.66 -9.48
N SER A 704 31.32 -9.32 -10.62
CA SER A 704 32.77 -9.36 -10.80
C SER A 704 33.53 -8.14 -10.24
N VAL A 705 32.84 -7.06 -9.87
CA VAL A 705 33.49 -5.82 -9.39
C VAL A 705 33.09 -5.38 -7.97
N ILE A 706 31.93 -5.79 -7.44
CA ILE A 706 31.41 -5.32 -6.15
C ILE A 706 32.28 -5.78 -4.97
N LYS A 707 32.52 -4.89 -4.01
CA LYS A 707 33.40 -5.11 -2.85
C LYS A 707 32.81 -4.49 -1.58
N GLY A 708 32.91 -5.20 -0.46
CA GLY A 708 32.49 -4.72 0.86
C GLY A 708 32.55 -5.82 1.91
N ALA A 709 32.17 -5.54 3.15
CA ALA A 709 32.04 -6.58 4.18
C ALA A 709 30.94 -7.59 3.84
N ASP A 710 29.84 -7.11 3.23
CA ASP A 710 28.67 -7.91 2.89
C ASP A 710 28.66 -8.42 1.43
N SER A 711 29.74 -8.23 0.67
CA SER A 711 29.72 -8.46 -0.79
C SER A 711 29.51 -9.92 -1.20
N GLU A 712 29.86 -10.88 -0.34
CA GLU A 712 29.60 -12.30 -0.61
C GLU A 712 28.09 -12.61 -0.60
N TYR A 713 27.36 -12.16 0.43
CA TYR A 713 25.91 -12.29 0.52
C TYR A 713 25.18 -11.54 -0.62
N GLN A 714 25.70 -10.37 -0.99
CA GLN A 714 25.21 -9.60 -2.15
C GLN A 714 25.40 -10.37 -3.47
N ILE A 715 26.56 -11.00 -3.67
CA ILE A 715 26.85 -11.86 -4.82
C ILE A 715 25.93 -13.09 -4.84
N GLU A 716 25.66 -13.73 -3.71
CA GLU A 716 24.70 -14.84 -3.63
C GLU A 716 23.27 -14.40 -3.99
N ALA A 717 22.82 -13.25 -3.49
CA ALA A 717 21.51 -12.69 -3.84
C ALA A 717 21.37 -12.42 -5.35
N MET A 718 22.39 -11.84 -5.98
CA MET A 718 22.41 -11.62 -7.43
C MET A 718 22.49 -12.94 -8.23
N ARG A 719 23.30 -13.92 -7.80
CA ARG A 719 23.36 -15.25 -8.41
C ARG A 719 22.02 -15.99 -8.33
N LYS A 720 21.32 -15.88 -7.19
CA LYS A 720 19.97 -16.42 -7.02
C LYS A 720 18.96 -15.74 -7.95
N TYR A 721 19.00 -14.41 -8.06
CA TYR A 721 18.17 -13.67 -9.01
C TYR A 721 18.40 -14.15 -10.45
N LEU A 722 19.66 -14.30 -10.87
CA LEU A 722 20.02 -14.82 -12.19
C LEU A 722 19.53 -16.26 -12.46
N ALA A 723 19.41 -17.09 -11.42
CA ALA A 723 18.88 -18.45 -11.52
C ALA A 723 17.34 -18.51 -11.50
N GLU A 724 16.68 -17.56 -10.85
CA GLU A 724 15.21 -17.42 -10.81
C GLU A 724 14.64 -16.59 -11.98
N MET A 725 15.49 -15.92 -12.76
CA MET A 725 15.10 -14.99 -13.84
C MET A 725 14.21 -15.66 -14.92
N PRO A 726 13.07 -15.06 -15.28
CA PRO A 726 12.23 -15.54 -16.39
C PRO A 726 12.98 -15.64 -17.72
N LYS A 727 12.63 -16.66 -18.52
CA LYS A 727 13.18 -16.82 -19.88
C LYS A 727 12.61 -15.76 -20.84
N GLY A 728 13.50 -15.02 -21.48
CA GLY A 728 13.21 -14.02 -22.50
C GLY A 728 14.45 -13.20 -22.83
N GLU A 729 14.41 -12.41 -23.91
CA GLU A 729 15.51 -11.48 -24.25
C GLU A 729 15.45 -10.18 -23.44
N GLY A 730 14.29 -9.89 -22.84
CA GLY A 730 14.04 -8.68 -22.06
C GLY A 730 13.86 -7.46 -22.94
N PHE A 731 14.44 -6.33 -22.51
CA PHE A 731 14.61 -5.16 -23.37
C PHE A 731 15.89 -5.28 -24.19
N VAL A 732 15.83 -4.95 -25.47
CA VAL A 732 16.96 -4.88 -26.40
C VAL A 732 17.10 -3.45 -26.97
N PRO A 733 18.31 -2.97 -27.26
CA PRO A 733 18.51 -1.63 -27.83
C PRO A 733 18.03 -1.57 -29.29
N MET A 734 17.31 -0.49 -29.64
CA MET A 734 16.89 -0.20 -31.01
C MET A 734 17.91 0.66 -31.78
N PHE A 735 18.83 1.34 -31.08
CA PHE A 735 19.86 2.21 -31.66
C PHE A 735 21.19 1.93 -30.98
N ASN A 736 22.27 1.86 -31.75
CA ASN A 736 23.61 1.51 -31.28
C ASN A 736 24.44 2.72 -30.78
N GLY A 737 23.98 3.95 -31.05
CA GLY A 737 24.70 5.19 -30.73
C GLY A 737 25.71 5.66 -31.78
N THR A 738 25.93 4.88 -32.86
CA THR A 738 26.99 5.14 -33.85
C THR A 738 26.48 5.37 -35.26
N ASP A 739 25.38 4.73 -35.67
CA ASP A 739 24.90 4.72 -37.06
C ASP A 739 23.43 4.25 -37.16
N LEU A 740 22.88 4.25 -38.37
CA LEU A 740 21.46 3.90 -38.61
C LEU A 740 21.20 2.38 -38.70
N THR A 741 22.09 1.51 -38.19
CA THR A 741 21.82 0.05 -38.18
C THR A 741 20.52 -0.27 -37.43
N GLY A 742 19.63 -1.01 -38.08
CA GLY A 742 18.28 -1.29 -37.58
C GLY A 742 17.21 -0.27 -38.01
N TRP A 743 17.61 0.82 -38.66
CA TRP A 743 16.76 1.88 -39.20
C TRP A 743 16.95 2.05 -40.72
N LYS A 744 16.01 2.74 -41.35
CA LYS A 744 15.94 2.97 -42.81
C LYS A 744 14.98 4.13 -43.12
N GLY A 745 14.96 4.62 -44.37
CA GLY A 745 14.01 5.65 -44.77
C GLY A 745 12.57 5.14 -44.93
N LEU A 746 11.59 6.00 -44.65
CA LEU A 746 10.18 5.65 -44.84
C LEU A 746 9.78 5.61 -46.33
N VAL A 747 9.39 4.43 -46.82
CA VAL A 747 8.76 4.26 -48.14
C VAL A 747 7.24 4.32 -48.02
N GLY A 748 6.69 5.53 -48.08
CA GLY A 748 5.25 5.80 -48.08
C GLY A 748 4.51 5.35 -46.81
N ASP A 749 3.17 5.39 -46.83
CA ASP A 749 2.36 4.76 -45.79
C ASP A 749 2.29 3.22 -45.97
N PRO A 750 1.94 2.45 -44.93
CA PRO A 750 1.85 1.00 -45.00
C PRO A 750 0.89 0.45 -46.08
N LEU A 751 -0.20 1.16 -46.43
CA LEU A 751 -1.18 0.71 -47.42
C LEU A 751 -0.70 0.90 -48.87
N LYS A 752 0.11 1.94 -49.14
CA LYS A 752 0.85 2.08 -50.40
C LYS A 752 2.00 1.08 -50.46
N ARG A 753 2.80 0.97 -49.39
CA ARG A 753 3.94 0.05 -49.27
C ARG A 753 3.55 -1.41 -49.52
N ALA A 754 2.42 -1.86 -48.96
CA ALA A 754 1.89 -3.22 -49.15
C ALA A 754 1.34 -3.53 -50.57
N LYS A 755 1.24 -2.52 -51.46
CA LYS A 755 0.79 -2.68 -52.85
C LYS A 755 1.94 -2.64 -53.88
N MET A 756 3.16 -2.35 -53.44
CA MET A 756 4.34 -2.37 -54.30
C MET A 756 4.81 -3.81 -54.52
N ASP A 757 5.25 -4.13 -55.74
CA ASP A 757 6.05 -5.33 -55.97
C ASP A 757 7.46 -5.17 -55.36
N ALA A 758 8.21 -6.27 -55.27
CA ALA A 758 9.52 -6.30 -54.63
C ALA A 758 10.58 -5.42 -55.32
N ALA A 759 10.51 -5.23 -56.64
CA ALA A 759 11.48 -4.41 -57.38
C ALA A 759 11.15 -2.92 -57.21
N THR A 760 9.89 -2.53 -57.39
CA THR A 760 9.42 -1.16 -57.12
C THR A 760 9.72 -0.73 -55.69
N LEU A 761 9.47 -1.61 -54.71
CA LEU A 761 9.77 -1.35 -53.30
C LEU A 761 11.27 -1.21 -53.06
N ALA A 762 12.12 -2.04 -53.65
CA ALA A 762 13.58 -1.95 -53.51
C ALA A 762 14.14 -0.63 -54.08
N THR A 763 13.70 -0.20 -55.26
CA THR A 763 14.10 1.09 -55.84
C THR A 763 13.64 2.27 -54.99
N ALA A 764 12.42 2.23 -54.46
CA ALA A 764 11.90 3.27 -53.58
C ALA A 764 12.63 3.31 -52.22
N GLN A 765 12.99 2.15 -51.66
CA GLN A 765 13.75 2.03 -50.42
C GLN A 765 15.16 2.60 -50.55
N ALA A 766 15.88 2.26 -51.63
CA ALA A 766 17.22 2.80 -51.88
C ALA A 766 17.24 4.34 -51.97
N LYS A 767 16.18 4.97 -52.51
CA LYS A 767 16.02 6.43 -52.49
C LYS A 767 15.75 6.95 -51.08
N ALA A 768 14.82 6.34 -50.36
CA ALA A 768 14.45 6.77 -49.01
C ALA A 768 15.62 6.65 -48.02
N ASP A 769 16.47 5.62 -48.17
CA ASP A 769 17.64 5.40 -47.32
C ASP A 769 18.73 6.46 -47.56
N ALA A 770 18.92 6.89 -48.81
CA ALA A 770 19.81 8.01 -49.13
C ALA A 770 19.30 9.35 -48.55
N GLU A 771 17.99 9.59 -48.58
CA GLU A 771 17.36 10.76 -47.96
C GLU A 771 17.48 10.72 -46.42
N ALA A 772 17.31 9.53 -45.83
CA ALA A 772 17.45 9.31 -44.38
C ALA A 772 18.87 9.60 -43.87
N LEU A 773 19.92 9.25 -44.63
CA LEU A 773 21.32 9.51 -44.26
C LEU A 773 21.71 11.00 -44.23
N ASP A 774 20.97 11.86 -44.95
CA ASP A 774 21.15 13.31 -44.85
C ASP A 774 20.28 13.95 -43.75
N SER A 775 19.05 13.47 -43.62
CA SER A 775 18.06 14.02 -42.68
C SER A 775 18.18 13.55 -41.23
N TRP A 776 18.77 12.37 -40.99
CA TRP A 776 18.93 11.77 -39.66
C TRP A 776 20.39 11.40 -39.39
N LYS A 777 20.96 11.93 -38.30
CA LYS A 777 22.41 11.83 -38.02
C LYS A 777 22.69 11.36 -36.59
N PRO A 778 23.61 10.40 -36.39
CA PRO A 778 24.09 10.00 -35.07
C PRO A 778 25.07 11.06 -34.54
N ILE A 779 24.73 11.69 -33.42
CA ILE A 779 25.49 12.80 -32.82
C ILE A 779 25.64 12.52 -31.32
N ASN A 780 26.87 12.32 -30.85
CA ASN A 780 27.21 12.09 -29.42
C ASN A 780 26.47 10.91 -28.75
N GLY A 781 26.04 9.90 -29.50
CA GLY A 781 25.21 8.79 -28.99
C GLY A 781 23.70 9.07 -28.99
N GLU A 782 23.28 10.18 -29.59
CA GLU A 782 21.89 10.58 -29.82
C GLU A 782 21.56 10.41 -31.32
N LEU A 783 20.33 10.03 -31.63
CA LEU A 783 19.79 9.98 -32.99
C LEU A 783 19.02 11.29 -33.23
N GLN A 784 19.57 12.17 -34.06
CA GLN A 784 19.04 13.52 -34.26
C GLN A 784 18.45 13.72 -35.65
N PHE A 785 17.29 14.39 -35.71
CA PHE A 785 16.63 14.83 -36.95
C PHE A 785 17.04 16.26 -37.29
N MET A 786 17.44 16.48 -38.56
CA MET A 786 18.08 17.71 -39.03
C MET A 786 17.11 18.72 -39.66
N SER A 787 15.85 18.77 -39.20
CA SER A 787 14.81 19.72 -39.65
C SER A 787 14.32 19.62 -41.11
N HIS A 788 14.77 18.64 -41.90
CA HIS A 788 14.38 18.45 -43.30
C HIS A 788 14.37 16.96 -43.66
N GLY A 789 13.68 16.55 -44.72
CA GLY A 789 13.52 15.14 -45.11
C GLY A 789 12.27 14.48 -44.51
N ASN A 790 12.30 13.15 -44.36
CA ASN A 790 11.14 12.31 -44.07
C ASN A 790 11.35 11.44 -42.81
N ASN A 791 10.30 10.76 -42.33
CA ASN A 791 10.33 9.87 -41.17
C ASN A 791 11.44 8.80 -41.31
N LEU A 792 12.09 8.48 -40.18
CA LEU A 792 12.99 7.33 -40.08
C LEU A 792 12.23 6.12 -39.52
N ALA A 793 12.24 5.01 -40.24
CA ALA A 793 11.48 3.80 -39.90
C ALA A 793 12.42 2.65 -39.49
N THR A 794 11.94 1.76 -38.61
CA THR A 794 12.70 0.55 -38.25
C THR A 794 12.78 -0.42 -39.44
N VAL A 795 13.89 -1.16 -39.55
CA VAL A 795 14.03 -2.26 -40.53
C VAL A 795 13.12 -3.43 -40.13
N LYS A 796 13.11 -3.77 -38.83
CA LYS A 796 12.22 -4.78 -38.25
C LYS A 796 10.80 -4.22 -38.07
N LYS A 797 9.79 -5.07 -38.32
CA LYS A 797 8.39 -4.82 -37.91
C LYS A 797 8.17 -5.29 -36.47
N TYR A 798 7.31 -4.60 -35.73
CA TYR A 798 6.99 -4.94 -34.35
C TYR A 798 5.49 -5.20 -34.17
N GLY A 799 5.17 -6.28 -33.46
CA GLY A 799 3.82 -6.67 -33.04
C GLY A 799 3.41 -5.97 -31.75
N ASP A 800 3.11 -6.74 -30.70
CA ASP A 800 2.90 -6.19 -29.35
C ASP A 800 4.26 -5.94 -28.68
N PHE A 801 4.43 -4.80 -28.02
CA PHE A 801 5.71 -4.39 -27.41
C PHE A 801 5.55 -3.40 -26.26
N GLU A 802 6.59 -3.32 -25.42
CA GLU A 802 6.86 -2.20 -24.53
C GLU A 802 8.15 -1.50 -24.99
N MET A 803 8.12 -0.18 -25.13
CA MET A 803 9.22 0.65 -25.63
C MET A 803 9.57 1.72 -24.59
N LEU A 804 10.87 1.96 -24.42
CA LEU A 804 11.45 3.03 -23.61
C LEU A 804 12.26 3.94 -24.55
N VAL A 805 12.15 5.26 -24.39
CA VAL A 805 12.87 6.23 -25.23
C VAL A 805 12.98 7.58 -24.52
N ASP A 806 14.21 8.05 -24.35
CA ASP A 806 14.48 9.44 -24.00
C ASP A 806 14.38 10.30 -25.28
N TRP A 807 13.69 11.43 -25.23
CA TRP A 807 13.54 12.35 -26.36
C TRP A 807 13.63 13.82 -25.92
N LYS A 808 14.00 14.72 -26.84
CA LYS A 808 13.83 16.17 -26.67
C LYS A 808 13.61 16.88 -28.00
N ILE A 809 12.83 17.96 -27.98
CA ILE A 809 12.84 18.97 -29.04
C ILE A 809 14.01 19.92 -28.77
N ILE A 810 14.80 20.21 -29.80
CA ILE A 810 15.88 21.20 -29.74
C ILE A 810 15.28 22.56 -30.12
N ASP A 811 15.56 23.60 -29.33
CA ASP A 811 14.92 24.91 -29.52
C ASP A 811 15.57 25.72 -30.65
N ASP A 812 15.00 25.60 -31.86
CA ASP A 812 15.38 26.39 -33.04
C ASP A 812 14.86 27.84 -33.03
N LYS A 813 14.25 28.28 -31.93
CA LYS A 813 13.68 29.61 -31.68
C LYS A 813 12.54 30.02 -32.63
N LYS A 814 11.95 29.07 -33.36
CA LYS A 814 10.74 29.32 -34.19
C LYS A 814 9.43 29.10 -33.42
N GLY A 815 9.46 28.33 -32.33
CA GLY A 815 8.27 27.99 -31.55
C GLY A 815 7.28 27.07 -32.31
N GLU A 816 7.79 26.23 -33.22
CA GLU A 816 6.98 25.33 -34.06
C GLU A 816 7.29 23.84 -33.83
N GLY A 817 7.85 23.50 -32.65
CA GLY A 817 8.20 22.15 -32.23
C GLY A 817 7.09 21.10 -32.42
N ASP A 818 7.38 20.09 -33.25
CA ASP A 818 6.48 18.98 -33.59
C ASP A 818 7.28 17.71 -33.89
N ALA A 819 6.87 16.59 -33.31
CA ALA A 819 7.43 15.27 -33.55
C ALA A 819 6.47 14.17 -33.06
N GLY A 820 6.89 12.91 -33.12
CA GLY A 820 6.10 11.80 -32.63
C GLY A 820 6.71 10.46 -32.97
N ILE A 821 6.13 9.40 -32.40
CA ILE A 821 6.55 8.02 -32.61
C ILE A 821 5.36 7.23 -33.14
N TYR A 822 5.35 6.95 -34.44
CA TYR A 822 4.33 6.14 -35.12
C TYR A 822 4.43 4.69 -34.67
N LEU A 823 3.38 4.19 -34.04
CA LEU A 823 3.31 2.80 -33.61
C LEU A 823 2.77 1.96 -34.77
N ARG A 824 3.52 0.95 -35.23
CA ARG A 824 3.16 0.14 -36.41
C ARG A 824 2.78 1.01 -37.62
N GLY A 825 3.50 2.10 -37.85
CA GLY A 825 3.29 3.05 -38.93
C GLY A 825 1.95 3.80 -38.91
N THR A 826 1.12 3.71 -37.85
CA THR A 826 -0.17 4.42 -37.80
C THR A 826 -0.79 4.50 -36.40
N PRO A 827 -1.29 5.69 -36.01
CA PRO A 827 -0.61 6.98 -35.99
C PRO A 827 0.47 7.07 -34.88
N GLN A 828 0.91 8.30 -34.57
CA GLN A 828 1.90 8.60 -33.55
C GLN A 828 1.36 8.74 -32.11
N VAL A 829 2.21 8.37 -31.16
CA VAL A 829 2.30 9.04 -29.86
C VAL A 829 2.95 10.41 -30.09
N GLN A 830 2.22 11.48 -29.79
CA GLN A 830 2.59 12.85 -30.18
C GLN A 830 3.65 13.47 -29.26
N ILE A 831 4.53 14.31 -29.83
CA ILE A 831 5.52 15.14 -29.14
C ILE A 831 5.36 16.59 -29.62
N TRP A 832 5.38 17.58 -28.71
CA TRP A 832 5.18 18.99 -29.07
C TRP A 832 5.94 19.99 -28.19
N ASP A 833 6.14 21.18 -28.76
CA ASP A 833 6.26 22.41 -27.97
C ASP A 833 4.88 22.85 -27.47
N ASN A 834 4.67 22.79 -26.16
CA ASN A 834 3.41 23.16 -25.51
C ASN A 834 3.03 24.64 -25.68
N ALA A 835 3.95 25.52 -26.13
CA ALA A 835 3.64 26.90 -26.50
C ALA A 835 2.75 27.02 -27.76
N ARG A 836 2.60 25.94 -28.56
CA ARG A 836 1.85 25.92 -29.82
C ARG A 836 0.33 25.83 -29.64
N VAL A 837 -0.22 26.76 -28.84
CA VAL A 837 -1.63 26.83 -28.45
C VAL A 837 -2.61 26.80 -29.64
N LYS A 838 -2.18 27.27 -30.82
CA LYS A 838 -2.98 27.32 -32.05
C LYS A 838 -3.36 25.95 -32.61
N VAL A 839 -2.54 24.92 -32.36
CA VAL A 839 -2.79 23.53 -32.80
C VAL A 839 -3.22 22.62 -31.66
N GLY A 840 -3.47 23.18 -30.47
CA GLY A 840 -3.92 22.43 -29.30
C GLY A 840 -2.81 21.83 -28.43
N ALA A 841 -1.53 22.13 -28.72
CA ALA A 841 -0.38 21.52 -28.05
C ALA A 841 -0.30 21.75 -26.53
N GLN A 842 -1.02 22.73 -25.99
CA GLN A 842 -1.06 23.03 -24.55
C GLN A 842 -1.63 21.91 -23.66
N VAL A 843 -2.11 20.81 -24.25
CA VAL A 843 -2.49 19.59 -23.53
C VAL A 843 -1.29 18.73 -23.11
N GLY A 844 -0.12 18.91 -23.73
CA GLY A 844 1.09 18.12 -23.49
C GLY A 844 1.34 17.01 -24.52
N SER A 845 2.51 16.39 -24.45
CA SER A 845 2.89 15.23 -25.27
C SER A 845 2.31 13.91 -24.73
N GLY A 846 2.43 12.83 -25.52
CA GLY A 846 2.05 11.47 -25.14
C GLY A 846 0.63 11.05 -25.54
N GLY A 847 -0.19 11.98 -26.05
CA GLY A 847 -1.51 11.68 -26.63
C GLY A 847 -1.45 10.99 -27.99
N LEU A 848 -2.57 10.40 -28.40
CA LEU A 848 -2.74 9.69 -29.68
C LEU A 848 -3.43 10.61 -30.71
N TYR A 849 -2.79 11.73 -31.05
CA TYR A 849 -3.46 12.91 -31.63
C TYR A 849 -4.36 12.64 -32.86
N ASN A 850 -3.99 11.66 -33.68
CA ASN A 850 -4.70 11.29 -34.91
C ASN A 850 -5.89 10.31 -34.71
N ASN A 851 -6.19 9.88 -33.48
CA ASN A 851 -7.48 9.28 -33.13
C ASN A 851 -8.62 10.31 -33.34
N LYS A 852 -9.81 9.83 -33.72
CA LYS A 852 -11.00 10.65 -34.01
C LYS A 852 -12.26 10.16 -33.27
N THR A 853 -12.32 8.86 -33.03
CA THR A 853 -13.42 8.14 -32.35
C THR A 853 -13.03 7.78 -30.93
N ASN A 854 -11.78 7.37 -30.73
CA ASN A 854 -11.18 7.16 -29.42
C ASN A 854 -10.53 8.45 -28.91
N GLU A 855 -10.15 8.49 -27.63
CA GLU A 855 -9.42 9.63 -27.06
C GLU A 855 -8.08 9.86 -27.80
N SER A 856 -7.73 11.12 -27.96
CA SER A 856 -6.52 11.57 -28.67
C SER A 856 -5.64 12.51 -27.84
N LYS A 857 -6.17 13.09 -26.76
CA LYS A 857 -5.44 13.97 -25.84
C LYS A 857 -4.82 13.18 -24.68
N PRO A 858 -3.68 13.63 -24.14
CA PRO A 858 -3.16 13.09 -22.89
C PRO A 858 -4.05 13.49 -21.70
N LEU A 859 -4.00 12.70 -20.64
CA LEU A 859 -4.70 12.90 -19.37
C LEU A 859 -4.21 14.15 -18.60
N LYS A 860 -2.97 14.60 -18.87
CA LYS A 860 -2.34 15.80 -18.29
C LYS A 860 -1.03 16.14 -19.02
N VAL A 861 -0.63 17.41 -18.92
CA VAL A 861 0.73 17.89 -19.23
C VAL A 861 1.74 17.24 -18.26
N ALA A 862 2.86 16.76 -18.78
CA ALA A 862 3.97 16.23 -17.98
C ALA A 862 5.36 16.54 -18.57
N ASP A 863 5.40 17.39 -19.60
CA ASP A 863 6.59 17.72 -20.39
C ASP A 863 7.63 18.56 -19.63
N ASN A 864 8.90 18.26 -19.86
CA ASN A 864 10.03 19.16 -19.59
C ASN A 864 10.18 20.19 -20.72
N LYS A 865 11.02 21.21 -20.52
CA LYS A 865 11.14 22.34 -21.46
C LYS A 865 11.87 21.93 -22.74
N LEU A 866 11.86 22.81 -23.74
CA LEU A 866 12.72 22.66 -24.92
C LEU A 866 14.20 22.59 -24.49
N ASP A 867 15.02 21.89 -25.26
CA ASP A 867 16.41 21.48 -24.96
C ASP A 867 16.58 20.52 -23.76
N GLU A 868 15.57 20.32 -22.90
CA GLU A 868 15.57 19.37 -21.78
C GLU A 868 15.07 17.98 -22.21
N TRP A 869 15.62 16.94 -21.58
CA TRP A 869 15.23 15.57 -21.87
C TRP A 869 13.89 15.20 -21.22
N ASN A 870 13.04 14.58 -22.01
CA ASN A 870 11.85 13.84 -21.61
C ASN A 870 12.12 12.34 -21.78
N THR A 871 11.28 11.48 -21.19
CA THR A 871 11.31 10.03 -21.45
C THR A 871 9.90 9.48 -21.57
N PHE A 872 9.66 8.66 -22.58
CA PHE A 872 8.43 7.88 -22.73
C PHE A 872 8.65 6.43 -22.34
N ARG A 873 7.61 5.85 -21.73
CA ARG A 873 7.37 4.41 -21.68
C ARG A 873 6.05 4.12 -22.39
N ILE A 874 6.11 3.47 -23.55
CA ILE A 874 4.97 3.18 -24.44
C ILE A 874 4.71 1.67 -24.39
N LEU A 875 3.49 1.26 -24.06
CA LEU A 875 3.03 -0.12 -24.12
C LEU A 875 1.98 -0.24 -25.23
N MET A 876 2.29 -1.01 -26.28
CA MET A 876 1.39 -1.32 -27.40
C MET A 876 1.00 -2.80 -27.33
N LYS A 877 -0.26 -3.11 -26.97
CA LYS A 877 -0.77 -4.48 -26.83
C LYS A 877 -2.11 -4.65 -27.56
N GLY A 878 -2.21 -5.64 -28.43
CA GLY A 878 -3.37 -5.84 -29.31
C GLY A 878 -3.56 -4.63 -30.22
N ASP A 879 -4.59 -3.83 -29.93
CA ASP A 879 -4.92 -2.57 -30.57
C ASP A 879 -4.83 -1.35 -29.63
N ARG A 880 -4.21 -1.49 -28.44
CA ARG A 880 -4.22 -0.46 -27.40
C ARG A 880 -2.85 0.08 -27.04
N VAL A 881 -2.82 1.37 -26.73
CA VAL A 881 -1.65 2.08 -26.23
C VAL A 881 -1.85 2.54 -24.80
N THR A 882 -0.84 2.35 -23.97
CA THR A 882 -0.64 3.08 -22.71
C THR A 882 0.68 3.85 -22.81
N VAL A 883 0.72 5.12 -22.40
CA VAL A 883 1.91 5.97 -22.42
C VAL A 883 2.13 6.59 -21.05
N TYR A 884 3.35 6.46 -20.53
CA TYR A 884 3.85 7.27 -19.43
C TYR A 884 4.88 8.28 -19.98
N LEU A 885 4.77 9.55 -19.58
CA LEU A 885 5.72 10.62 -19.87
C LEU A 885 6.38 11.04 -18.55
N ASN A 886 7.71 10.97 -18.49
CA ASN A 886 8.49 11.32 -17.29
C ASN A 886 8.06 10.57 -16.02
N GLY A 887 7.52 9.35 -16.20
CA GLY A 887 6.97 8.48 -15.14
C GLY A 887 5.49 8.72 -14.84
N GLU A 888 4.89 9.78 -15.37
CA GLU A 888 3.47 10.09 -15.20
C GLU A 888 2.60 9.45 -16.28
N LEU A 889 1.49 8.81 -15.88
CA LEU A 889 0.53 8.23 -16.83
C LEU A 889 -0.18 9.36 -17.60
N VAL A 890 -0.04 9.35 -18.94
CA VAL A 890 -0.63 10.35 -19.85
C VAL A 890 -1.59 9.74 -20.87
N THR A 891 -1.47 8.47 -21.25
CA THR A 891 -2.47 7.75 -22.07
C THR A 891 -2.72 6.39 -21.42
N ASP A 892 -3.98 5.99 -21.19
CA ASP A 892 -4.33 4.75 -20.48
C ASP A 892 -5.21 3.82 -21.33
N ASN A 893 -4.61 2.75 -21.86
CA ASN A 893 -5.30 1.61 -22.49
C ASN A 893 -6.28 1.99 -23.64
N VAL A 894 -5.92 3.04 -24.39
CA VAL A 894 -6.75 3.64 -25.44
C VAL A 894 -6.56 2.89 -26.76
N ILE A 895 -7.66 2.62 -27.48
CA ILE A 895 -7.62 1.96 -28.79
C ILE A 895 -7.01 2.90 -29.85
N LEU A 896 -6.08 2.37 -30.63
CA LEU A 896 -5.36 3.04 -31.71
C LEU A 896 -6.09 2.84 -33.04
N GLU A 897 -6.54 3.92 -33.68
CA GLU A 897 -7.22 3.85 -34.98
C GLU A 897 -6.24 3.70 -36.14
N ASN A 898 -6.63 3.00 -37.22
CA ASN A 898 -5.85 3.04 -38.46
C ASN A 898 -6.06 4.40 -39.15
N PHE A 899 -5.05 5.29 -39.09
CA PHE A 899 -5.15 6.64 -39.63
C PHE A 899 -5.26 6.65 -41.17
N TRP A 900 -4.65 5.67 -41.85
CA TRP A 900 -4.58 5.62 -43.31
C TRP A 900 -5.85 5.08 -43.97
N ASP A 901 -6.53 4.14 -43.32
CA ASP A 901 -7.90 3.73 -43.67
C ASP A 901 -8.66 3.31 -42.41
N ARG A 902 -9.53 4.19 -41.89
CA ARG A 902 -10.33 3.97 -40.68
C ARG A 902 -11.42 2.89 -40.84
N ASN A 903 -11.58 2.31 -42.04
CA ASN A 903 -12.42 1.13 -42.25
C ASN A 903 -11.66 -0.17 -41.96
N LEU A 904 -10.33 -0.14 -41.88
CA LEU A 904 -9.47 -1.26 -41.54
C LEU A 904 -9.08 -1.27 -40.06
N PRO A 905 -8.79 -2.44 -39.46
CA PRO A 905 -8.19 -2.50 -38.13
C PRO A 905 -6.79 -1.90 -38.13
N ILE A 906 -6.26 -1.66 -36.93
CA ILE A 906 -4.85 -1.36 -36.72
C ILE A 906 -3.96 -2.47 -37.32
N PHE A 907 -2.76 -2.13 -37.80
CA PHE A 907 -1.87 -3.15 -38.33
C PHE A 907 -1.45 -4.15 -37.25
N ALA A 908 -1.39 -5.42 -37.65
CA ALA A 908 -1.01 -6.49 -36.73
C ALA A 908 0.47 -6.39 -36.34
N GLU A 909 1.32 -6.05 -37.30
CA GLU A 909 2.72 -5.69 -37.13
C GLU A 909 3.11 -4.74 -38.28
N GLU A 910 3.93 -3.75 -38.00
CA GLU A 910 4.58 -2.90 -39.01
C GLU A 910 5.78 -2.19 -38.37
N GLN A 911 6.48 -1.36 -39.13
CA GLN A 911 7.63 -0.56 -38.68
C GLN A 911 7.21 0.44 -37.58
N ILE A 912 8.12 0.77 -36.68
CA ILE A 912 7.99 1.95 -35.81
C ILE A 912 8.69 3.12 -36.53
N GLU A 913 8.10 4.31 -36.52
CA GLU A 913 8.64 5.47 -37.25
C GLU A 913 8.84 6.66 -36.32
N LEU A 914 10.02 7.27 -36.36
CA LEU A 914 10.32 8.55 -35.71
C LEU A 914 9.92 9.67 -36.69
N GLN A 915 9.05 10.57 -36.26
CA GLN A 915 8.45 11.58 -37.13
C GLN A 915 9.44 12.69 -37.49
N ALA A 916 9.47 13.04 -38.77
CA ALA A 916 10.12 14.24 -39.30
C ALA A 916 9.07 15.35 -39.50
N HIS A 917 9.12 16.44 -38.71
CA HIS A 917 8.15 17.54 -38.84
C HIS A 917 8.76 18.93 -38.61
N GLY A 918 9.83 19.24 -39.36
CA GLY A 918 10.39 20.60 -39.51
C GLY A 918 11.26 21.11 -38.36
N SER A 919 10.89 20.87 -37.10
CA SER A 919 11.75 21.21 -35.95
C SER A 919 12.80 20.11 -35.68
N PRO A 920 13.96 20.45 -35.11
CA PRO A 920 15.01 19.48 -34.79
C PRO A 920 14.68 18.71 -33.50
N VAL A 921 14.94 17.41 -33.51
CA VAL A 921 14.56 16.47 -32.43
C VAL A 921 15.70 15.52 -32.17
N ALA A 922 15.99 15.22 -30.90
CA ALA A 922 16.98 14.23 -30.51
C ALA A 922 16.32 13.08 -29.73
N TYR A 923 16.69 11.85 -30.06
CA TYR A 923 16.29 10.64 -29.34
C TYR A 923 17.52 9.91 -28.82
N ARG A 924 17.43 9.29 -27.65
CA ARG A 924 18.48 8.41 -27.10
C ARG A 924 17.85 7.29 -26.29
N ASP A 925 18.67 6.32 -25.88
CA ASP A 925 18.26 5.25 -24.97
C ASP A 925 16.97 4.53 -25.44
N LEU A 926 16.88 4.28 -26.75
CA LEU A 926 15.76 3.59 -27.37
C LEU A 926 15.89 2.09 -27.09
N TYR A 927 15.00 1.54 -26.27
CA TYR A 927 14.93 0.12 -25.95
C TYR A 927 13.53 -0.42 -26.20
N ILE A 928 13.43 -1.67 -26.66
CA ILE A 928 12.15 -2.34 -26.91
C ILE A 928 12.14 -3.75 -26.34
N ARG A 929 10.97 -4.18 -25.85
CA ARG A 929 10.67 -5.52 -25.36
C ARG A 929 9.43 -6.02 -26.06
N GLU A 930 9.57 -6.99 -26.95
CA GLU A 930 8.43 -7.64 -27.58
C GLU A 930 7.62 -8.45 -26.56
N ILE A 931 6.29 -8.42 -26.73
CA ILE A 931 5.34 -9.10 -25.86
C ILE A 931 4.74 -10.28 -26.65
N PRO A 932 4.76 -11.51 -26.10
CA PRO A 932 4.13 -12.65 -26.75
C PRO A 932 2.65 -12.38 -27.05
N ARG A 933 2.26 -12.61 -28.31
CA ARG A 933 0.93 -12.31 -28.84
C ARG A 933 0.28 -13.59 -29.36
N ALA A 934 -1.03 -13.72 -29.16
CA ALA A 934 -1.81 -14.81 -29.76
C ALA A 934 -1.76 -14.74 -31.29
N LYS A 935 -1.68 -15.89 -31.98
CA LYS A 935 -1.82 -15.93 -33.44
C LYS A 935 -3.25 -15.49 -33.82
N PRO A 936 -3.44 -14.60 -34.81
CA PRO A 936 -4.78 -14.27 -35.32
C PRO A 936 -5.58 -15.51 -35.75
N PHE A 937 -6.86 -15.54 -35.41
CA PHE A 937 -7.82 -16.52 -35.91
C PHE A 937 -8.08 -16.31 -37.40
N GLU A 938 -7.90 -17.39 -38.18
CA GLU A 938 -8.16 -17.40 -39.61
C GLU A 938 -9.34 -18.30 -39.95
N LEU A 939 -10.22 -17.82 -40.84
CA LEU A 939 -11.28 -18.65 -41.43
C LEU A 939 -10.67 -19.81 -42.23
N SER A 940 -11.27 -20.99 -42.11
CA SER A 940 -10.96 -22.12 -42.97
C SER A 940 -11.24 -21.82 -44.46
N ALA A 941 -10.58 -22.53 -45.37
CA ALA A 941 -10.85 -22.38 -46.82
C ALA A 941 -12.32 -22.63 -47.18
N LYS A 942 -13.00 -23.51 -46.42
CA LYS A 942 -14.45 -23.74 -46.52
C LYS A 942 -15.26 -22.51 -46.09
N GLU A 943 -15.01 -21.96 -44.91
CA GLU A 943 -15.71 -20.76 -44.42
C GLU A 943 -15.47 -19.53 -45.30
N LYS A 944 -14.23 -19.35 -45.81
CA LYS A 944 -13.89 -18.33 -46.81
C LYS A 944 -14.74 -18.49 -48.09
N LYS A 945 -14.86 -19.71 -48.62
CA LYS A 945 -15.72 -20.02 -49.80
C LYS A 945 -17.21 -19.88 -49.50
N GLU A 946 -17.65 -20.16 -48.28
CA GLU A 946 -19.04 -20.03 -47.83
C GLU A 946 -19.46 -18.58 -47.60
N GLY A 947 -18.54 -17.62 -47.52
CA GLY A 947 -18.82 -16.19 -47.35
C GLY A 947 -18.83 -15.69 -45.91
N TYR A 948 -18.12 -16.36 -44.99
CA TYR A 948 -17.92 -15.84 -43.64
C TYR A 948 -16.92 -14.65 -43.63
N LYS A 949 -17.12 -13.73 -42.69
CA LYS A 949 -16.19 -12.66 -42.28
C LYS A 949 -15.81 -12.86 -40.80
N VAL A 950 -14.54 -12.64 -40.44
CA VAL A 950 -14.14 -12.54 -39.02
C VAL A 950 -14.66 -11.24 -38.43
N LEU A 951 -15.17 -11.27 -37.20
CA LEU A 951 -15.52 -10.10 -36.39
C LEU A 951 -14.58 -9.92 -35.19
N PHE A 952 -13.87 -10.97 -34.78
CA PHE A 952 -12.78 -10.87 -33.82
C PHE A 952 -11.73 -11.94 -34.11
N ASP A 953 -10.51 -11.51 -34.41
CA ASP A 953 -9.37 -12.36 -34.75
C ASP A 953 -8.47 -12.69 -33.55
N GLY A 954 -8.78 -12.17 -32.35
CA GLY A 954 -7.92 -12.28 -31.18
C GLY A 954 -7.02 -11.07 -30.91
N THR A 955 -7.01 -10.06 -31.80
CA THR A 955 -5.95 -9.04 -31.78
C THR A 955 -6.40 -7.59 -31.79
N ASN A 956 -7.65 -7.29 -32.16
CA ASN A 956 -8.19 -5.93 -32.18
C ASN A 956 -9.72 -5.92 -31.97
N MET A 957 -10.24 -4.82 -31.44
CA MET A 957 -11.67 -4.57 -31.19
C MET A 957 -12.34 -3.82 -32.36
N HIS A 958 -11.73 -3.80 -33.56
CA HIS A 958 -12.15 -2.89 -34.64
C HIS A 958 -13.60 -3.07 -35.10
N SER A 959 -14.13 -4.30 -35.10
CA SER A 959 -15.53 -4.56 -35.46
C SER A 959 -16.54 -4.19 -34.37
N TRP A 960 -16.12 -3.67 -33.22
CA TRP A 960 -16.92 -3.52 -32.01
C TRP A 960 -17.08 -2.07 -31.52
N THR A 961 -18.12 -1.84 -30.71
CA THR A 961 -18.50 -0.57 -30.08
C THR A 961 -19.26 -0.87 -28.76
N GLY A 962 -19.72 0.15 -28.04
CA GLY A 962 -20.28 -0.01 -26.69
C GLY A 962 -19.17 -0.01 -25.63
N ASN A 963 -19.24 -0.89 -24.62
CA ASN A 963 -18.25 -0.90 -23.53
C ASN A 963 -16.93 -1.60 -23.93
N THR A 964 -16.12 -0.94 -24.76
CA THR A 964 -14.73 -1.31 -25.02
C THR A 964 -13.77 -0.99 -23.86
N THR A 965 -14.26 -0.50 -22.70
CA THR A 965 -13.42 -0.20 -21.53
C THR A 965 -13.25 -1.40 -20.61
N ASP A 966 -14.34 -2.11 -20.30
CA ASP A 966 -14.30 -3.31 -19.46
C ASP A 966 -14.23 -4.63 -20.25
N TYR A 967 -14.59 -4.63 -21.55
CA TYR A 967 -14.27 -5.69 -22.51
C TYR A 967 -12.90 -5.38 -23.17
N THR A 968 -11.87 -6.09 -22.74
CA THR A 968 -10.47 -5.94 -23.19
C THR A 968 -10.01 -7.17 -23.99
N ILE A 969 -8.74 -7.21 -24.42
CA ILE A 969 -8.15 -8.38 -25.07
C ILE A 969 -7.17 -9.08 -24.11
N GLU A 970 -7.49 -10.31 -23.74
CA GLU A 970 -6.64 -11.19 -22.92
C GLU A 970 -6.34 -12.48 -23.70
N ASP A 971 -5.05 -12.72 -23.97
CA ASP A 971 -4.48 -13.95 -24.54
C ASP A 971 -5.18 -14.48 -25.81
N GLY A 972 -5.63 -13.55 -26.67
CA GLY A 972 -6.33 -13.86 -27.93
C GLY A 972 -7.85 -13.92 -27.84
N ASN A 973 -8.44 -13.49 -26.72
CA ASN A 973 -9.87 -13.56 -26.43
C ASN A 973 -10.38 -12.16 -26.04
N ILE A 974 -11.61 -11.79 -26.43
CA ILE A 974 -12.30 -10.65 -25.80
C ILE A 974 -12.61 -11.10 -24.37
N ALA A 975 -12.19 -10.36 -23.36
CA ALA A 975 -12.43 -10.66 -21.96
C ALA A 975 -13.17 -9.52 -21.27
N ILE A 976 -14.36 -9.79 -20.70
CA ILE A 976 -15.02 -8.87 -19.77
C ILE A 976 -14.51 -9.16 -18.36
N ARG A 977 -13.92 -8.15 -17.71
CA ARG A 977 -13.36 -8.22 -16.34
C ARG A 977 -13.99 -7.13 -15.46
N PRO A 978 -15.25 -7.30 -15.02
CA PRO A 978 -16.00 -6.23 -14.39
C PRO A 978 -15.40 -5.84 -13.04
N LYS A 979 -15.22 -4.53 -12.83
CA LYS A 979 -14.59 -3.98 -11.63
C LYS A 979 -15.58 -3.99 -10.44
N PRO A 980 -15.14 -4.35 -9.22
CA PRO A 980 -15.96 -4.29 -8.02
C PRO A 980 -16.75 -2.99 -7.89
N GLY A 981 -18.06 -3.11 -7.65
CA GLY A 981 -18.96 -1.98 -7.43
C GLY A 981 -19.43 -1.20 -8.67
N LYS A 982 -18.96 -1.49 -9.90
CA LYS A 982 -19.27 -0.70 -11.11
C LYS A 982 -20.49 -1.15 -11.93
N GLY A 983 -21.42 -1.92 -11.36
CA GLY A 983 -22.65 -2.35 -12.04
C GLY A 983 -22.44 -3.54 -12.98
N SER A 984 -23.15 -3.58 -14.12
CA SER A 984 -23.22 -4.76 -14.98
C SER A 984 -22.00 -4.94 -15.92
N GLY A 985 -21.09 -3.98 -16.00
CA GLY A 985 -20.01 -4.01 -17.00
C GLY A 985 -20.47 -3.72 -18.44
N GLY A 986 -21.73 -3.31 -18.65
CA GLY A 986 -22.22 -2.79 -19.93
C GLY A 986 -22.24 -3.79 -21.10
N ASN A 987 -22.65 -3.31 -22.26
CA ASN A 987 -22.84 -4.13 -23.46
C ASN A 987 -21.78 -3.79 -24.52
N LEU A 988 -21.22 -4.82 -25.15
CA LEU A 988 -20.35 -4.70 -26.31
C LEU A 988 -21.13 -5.10 -27.57
N PHE A 989 -21.14 -4.27 -28.61
CA PHE A 989 -21.92 -4.47 -29.83
C PHE A 989 -21.02 -4.50 -31.08
N THR A 990 -21.47 -5.15 -32.15
CA THR A 990 -20.89 -4.99 -33.49
C THR A 990 -21.11 -3.58 -34.02
N LYS A 991 -20.18 -3.02 -34.80
CA LYS A 991 -20.39 -1.73 -35.50
C LYS A 991 -21.45 -1.82 -36.60
N GLU A 992 -21.48 -2.92 -37.35
CA GLU A 992 -22.52 -3.22 -38.35
C GLU A 992 -23.82 -3.73 -37.67
N GLU A 993 -24.99 -3.39 -38.23
CA GLU A 993 -26.26 -4.09 -37.98
C GLU A 993 -26.41 -5.30 -38.91
N PHE A 994 -27.14 -6.32 -38.47
CA PHE A 994 -27.51 -7.50 -39.25
C PHE A 994 -29.01 -7.84 -39.09
N SER A 995 -29.63 -8.42 -40.11
CA SER A 995 -31.02 -8.89 -40.08
C SER A 995 -31.11 -10.41 -40.12
N ASP A 996 -30.63 -11.02 -41.20
CA ASP A 996 -30.50 -12.46 -41.39
C ASP A 996 -29.02 -12.84 -41.48
N PHE A 997 -28.60 -13.86 -40.72
CA PHE A 997 -27.18 -14.23 -40.59
C PHE A 997 -26.96 -15.66 -40.06
N ILE A 998 -25.72 -16.14 -40.19
CA ILE A 998 -25.15 -17.23 -39.38
C ILE A 998 -23.98 -16.67 -38.58
N TYR A 999 -24.06 -16.70 -37.26
CA TYR A 999 -23.02 -16.22 -36.34
C TYR A 999 -22.38 -17.41 -35.64
N ARG A 1000 -21.05 -17.44 -35.54
CA ARG A 1000 -20.26 -18.54 -34.96
C ARG A 1000 -19.22 -17.99 -34.01
N PHE A 1001 -19.15 -18.52 -32.79
CA PHE A 1001 -18.24 -18.06 -31.75
C PHE A 1001 -17.99 -19.15 -30.69
N GLU A 1002 -17.04 -18.89 -29.80
CA GLU A 1002 -16.81 -19.70 -28.60
C GLU A 1002 -16.70 -18.77 -27.38
N PHE A 1003 -17.34 -19.12 -26.24
CA PHE A 1003 -17.59 -18.19 -25.12
C PHE A 1003 -17.29 -18.81 -23.74
N LYS A 1004 -16.47 -18.18 -22.87
CA LYS A 1004 -16.01 -18.65 -21.55
C LYS A 1004 -16.80 -18.08 -20.41
N LEU A 1005 -17.66 -18.86 -19.76
CA LEU A 1005 -18.27 -18.43 -18.49
C LEU A 1005 -17.48 -18.97 -17.30
N THR A 1006 -17.46 -18.18 -16.23
CA THR A 1006 -16.86 -18.47 -14.91
C THR A 1006 -17.98 -18.52 -13.84
N PRO A 1007 -17.71 -18.67 -12.53
CA PRO A 1007 -18.77 -18.93 -11.55
C PRO A 1007 -19.86 -17.86 -11.46
N GLY A 1008 -21.12 -18.28 -11.59
CA GLY A 1008 -22.28 -17.39 -11.62
C GLY A 1008 -22.31 -16.42 -12.80
N ALA A 1009 -21.45 -16.60 -13.81
CA ALA A 1009 -21.22 -15.60 -14.83
C ALA A 1009 -22.35 -15.41 -15.86
N ASN A 1010 -22.88 -14.20 -15.92
CA ASN A 1010 -24.02 -13.85 -16.77
C ASN A 1010 -23.60 -12.93 -17.94
N ASN A 1011 -24.08 -13.28 -19.13
CA ASN A 1011 -23.98 -12.49 -20.35
C ASN A 1011 -25.14 -12.85 -21.30
N GLY A 1012 -25.28 -12.15 -22.43
CA GLY A 1012 -26.28 -12.48 -23.45
C GLY A 1012 -25.76 -12.23 -24.85
N LEU A 1013 -26.13 -13.08 -25.81
CA LEU A 1013 -25.99 -12.75 -27.23
C LEU A 1013 -27.20 -11.90 -27.63
N GLY A 1014 -27.03 -10.58 -27.56
CA GLY A 1014 -27.95 -9.64 -28.18
C GLY A 1014 -27.96 -9.89 -29.69
N ILE A 1015 -29.15 -10.05 -30.27
CA ILE A 1015 -29.40 -10.13 -31.71
C ILE A 1015 -30.43 -9.07 -32.09
N ARG A 1016 -30.23 -8.41 -33.24
CA ARG A 1016 -31.04 -7.28 -33.70
C ARG A 1016 -31.21 -6.17 -32.65
N ALA A 1017 -30.18 -5.98 -31.80
CA ALA A 1017 -30.24 -5.07 -30.66
C ALA A 1017 -29.96 -3.59 -31.03
N PRO A 1018 -30.60 -2.62 -30.36
CA PRO A 1018 -30.20 -1.22 -30.41
C PRO A 1018 -28.95 -0.95 -29.55
N LEU A 1019 -28.22 0.13 -29.83
CA LEU A 1019 -27.08 0.59 -29.02
C LEU A 1019 -27.49 1.22 -27.67
N THR A 1020 -28.77 1.55 -27.49
CA THR A 1020 -29.32 2.23 -26.31
C THR A 1020 -30.62 1.57 -25.86
N GLY A 1021 -30.95 1.75 -24.57
CA GLY A 1021 -32.08 1.06 -23.94
C GLY A 1021 -31.73 -0.35 -23.45
N ASP A 1022 -32.75 -1.12 -23.09
CA ASP A 1022 -32.60 -2.52 -22.69
C ASP A 1022 -32.43 -3.40 -23.94
N ALA A 1023 -31.22 -3.89 -24.17
CA ALA A 1023 -30.90 -4.67 -25.37
C ALA A 1023 -31.60 -6.04 -25.42
N ALA A 1024 -32.03 -6.60 -24.29
CA ALA A 1024 -32.69 -7.91 -24.24
C ALA A 1024 -34.18 -7.84 -24.63
N TYR A 1025 -34.85 -6.72 -24.33
CA TYR A 1025 -36.27 -6.47 -24.65
C TYR A 1025 -36.52 -5.49 -25.82
N GLN A 1026 -35.59 -4.57 -26.09
CA GLN A 1026 -35.64 -3.71 -27.29
C GLN A 1026 -34.90 -4.30 -28.49
N GLY A 1027 -33.95 -5.20 -28.25
CA GLY A 1027 -33.50 -6.22 -29.20
C GLY A 1027 -34.12 -7.57 -28.83
N MET A 1028 -33.45 -8.67 -29.17
CA MET A 1028 -33.69 -9.96 -28.53
C MET A 1028 -32.38 -10.48 -27.95
N GLU A 1029 -32.45 -11.17 -26.82
CA GLU A 1029 -31.31 -11.86 -26.22
C GLU A 1029 -31.44 -13.37 -26.44
N LEU A 1030 -30.34 -14.00 -26.88
CA LEU A 1030 -30.10 -15.43 -26.72
C LEU A 1030 -29.15 -15.61 -25.54
N GLN A 1031 -29.64 -16.24 -24.48
CA GLN A 1031 -29.01 -16.18 -23.15
C GLN A 1031 -27.61 -16.85 -23.11
N ILE A 1032 -26.59 -16.17 -22.56
CA ILE A 1032 -25.21 -16.68 -22.36
C ILE A 1032 -24.85 -16.60 -20.87
N LEU A 1033 -25.53 -17.44 -20.11
CA LEU A 1033 -25.40 -17.63 -18.67
C LEU A 1033 -24.49 -18.90 -18.49
N ASP A 1034 -23.77 -19.22 -17.41
CA ASP A 1034 -24.03 -18.84 -16.01
C ASP A 1034 -25.23 -19.53 -15.48
N ASN A 1035 -25.57 -20.63 -16.10
CA ASN A 1035 -26.90 -21.07 -16.03
C ASN A 1035 -27.10 -22.09 -14.87
N ASP A 1036 -26.06 -22.77 -14.33
CA ASP A 1036 -26.18 -23.79 -13.24
C ASP A 1036 -25.90 -23.33 -11.83
N ALA A 1037 -25.13 -22.26 -11.61
CA ALA A 1037 -24.78 -21.91 -10.25
C ALA A 1037 -26.06 -21.76 -9.40
N PRO A 1038 -26.00 -22.08 -8.09
CA PRO A 1038 -27.19 -22.07 -7.22
C PRO A 1038 -27.81 -20.68 -7.05
N ILE A 1039 -27.16 -19.62 -7.55
CA ILE A 1039 -27.72 -18.27 -7.65
C ILE A 1039 -28.84 -18.17 -8.72
N TYR A 1040 -28.85 -19.06 -9.71
CA TYR A 1040 -29.86 -19.13 -10.77
C TYR A 1040 -30.97 -20.15 -10.51
N LYS A 1041 -31.07 -20.60 -9.26
CA LYS A 1041 -32.09 -21.55 -8.80
C LYS A 1041 -33.54 -21.05 -8.87
N ASP A 1042 -33.83 -19.92 -9.53
CA ASP A 1042 -35.20 -19.40 -9.76
C ASP A 1042 -35.44 -18.77 -11.16
N LEU A 1043 -35.04 -19.47 -12.23
CA LEU A 1043 -35.26 -19.15 -13.67
C LEU A 1043 -36.38 -19.94 -14.42
N HIS A 1044 -37.33 -19.23 -15.01
CA HIS A 1044 -38.38 -19.77 -15.90
C HIS A 1044 -37.81 -20.35 -17.22
N VAL A 1045 -38.54 -21.29 -17.85
CA VAL A 1045 -38.06 -22.08 -19.01
C VAL A 1045 -37.54 -21.27 -20.21
N TYR A 1046 -38.02 -20.05 -20.42
CA TYR A 1046 -37.57 -19.13 -21.48
C TYR A 1046 -36.32 -18.30 -21.11
N GLN A 1047 -35.78 -18.46 -19.90
CA GLN A 1047 -34.56 -17.80 -19.42
C GLN A 1047 -33.33 -18.72 -19.52
N TYR A 1048 -33.44 -19.85 -20.22
CA TYR A 1048 -32.36 -20.84 -20.31
C TYR A 1048 -31.34 -20.49 -21.40
N HIS A 1049 -30.08 -20.89 -21.29
CA HIS A 1049 -29.07 -20.63 -22.32
C HIS A 1049 -29.56 -21.03 -23.72
N GLY A 1050 -29.30 -20.18 -24.72
CA GLY A 1050 -29.78 -20.37 -26.08
C GLY A 1050 -31.30 -20.21 -26.27
N SER A 1051 -32.08 -19.94 -25.21
CA SER A 1051 -33.49 -19.51 -25.30
C SER A 1051 -33.57 -18.09 -25.81
N VAL A 1052 -34.65 -17.75 -26.52
CA VAL A 1052 -35.02 -16.34 -26.74
C VAL A 1052 -35.55 -15.81 -25.42
N TYR A 1053 -34.80 -14.92 -24.78
CA TYR A 1053 -35.07 -14.47 -23.42
C TYR A 1053 -36.47 -13.88 -23.28
N GLY A 1054 -37.13 -14.20 -22.16
CA GLY A 1054 -38.53 -13.85 -21.89
C GLY A 1054 -39.56 -14.54 -22.80
N THR A 1055 -39.14 -15.34 -23.80
CA THR A 1055 -40.01 -15.69 -24.94
C THR A 1055 -40.07 -17.18 -25.29
N ILE A 1056 -38.97 -17.82 -25.72
CA ILE A 1056 -39.00 -19.19 -26.28
C ILE A 1056 -37.90 -20.08 -25.68
N PRO A 1057 -38.25 -21.20 -25.00
CA PRO A 1057 -37.29 -22.06 -24.30
C PRO A 1057 -36.43 -22.92 -25.23
N ALA A 1058 -35.15 -23.06 -24.88
CA ALA A 1058 -34.20 -24.00 -25.50
C ALA A 1058 -34.02 -25.29 -24.69
N LYS A 1059 -33.47 -26.33 -25.34
CA LYS A 1059 -33.09 -27.59 -24.69
C LYS A 1059 -31.85 -27.41 -23.81
N ARG A 1060 -31.82 -28.09 -22.66
CA ARG A 1060 -30.75 -28.03 -21.65
C ARG A 1060 -29.81 -29.24 -21.77
N GLY A 1061 -28.64 -29.17 -21.12
CA GLY A 1061 -27.74 -30.32 -20.96
C GLY A 1061 -26.73 -30.56 -22.09
N PHE A 1062 -26.52 -29.58 -22.97
CA PHE A 1062 -25.56 -29.65 -24.09
C PHE A 1062 -24.32 -28.77 -23.89
N LEU A 1063 -24.18 -28.22 -22.69
CA LEU A 1063 -23.14 -27.29 -22.28
C LEU A 1063 -22.02 -28.10 -21.63
N LYS A 1064 -20.76 -27.80 -21.99
CA LYS A 1064 -19.61 -28.47 -21.34
C LYS A 1064 -19.43 -27.95 -19.90
N PRO A 1065 -18.70 -28.68 -19.03
CA PRO A 1065 -18.37 -28.23 -17.69
C PRO A 1065 -17.64 -26.89 -17.65
N VAL A 1066 -17.67 -26.31 -16.45
CA VAL A 1066 -16.90 -25.13 -16.05
C VAL A 1066 -15.51 -25.15 -16.65
N GLY A 1067 -15.29 -24.26 -17.59
CA GLY A 1067 -13.98 -24.15 -18.21
C GLY A 1067 -13.65 -25.27 -19.21
N GLU A 1068 -14.56 -25.73 -20.10
CA GLU A 1068 -14.27 -26.42 -21.40
C GLU A 1068 -14.85 -25.71 -22.69
N TRP A 1069 -14.05 -25.31 -23.70
CA TRP A 1069 -14.41 -24.31 -24.76
C TRP A 1069 -15.67 -24.72 -25.54
N ASN A 1070 -16.81 -24.08 -25.27
CA ASN A 1070 -18.08 -24.36 -25.97
C ASN A 1070 -18.13 -23.62 -27.30
N TYR A 1071 -18.68 -24.27 -28.32
CA TYR A 1071 -18.93 -23.70 -29.64
C TYR A 1071 -20.42 -23.46 -29.83
N GLU A 1072 -20.80 -22.26 -30.27
CA GLU A 1072 -22.18 -21.92 -30.63
C GLU A 1072 -22.28 -21.40 -32.06
N GLU A 1073 -23.29 -21.87 -32.78
CA GLU A 1073 -23.72 -21.39 -34.09
C GLU A 1073 -25.19 -20.98 -34.04
N VAL A 1074 -25.44 -19.70 -34.28
CA VAL A 1074 -26.77 -19.09 -34.32
C VAL A 1074 -27.14 -18.75 -35.75
N ILE A 1075 -28.29 -19.25 -36.21
CA ILE A 1075 -28.85 -18.95 -37.52
C ILE A 1075 -30.13 -18.14 -37.31
N VAL A 1076 -30.16 -16.90 -37.79
CA VAL A 1076 -31.34 -16.03 -37.80
C VAL A 1076 -31.80 -15.84 -39.23
N LYS A 1077 -33.08 -16.10 -39.51
CA LYS A 1077 -33.68 -15.93 -40.83
C LYS A 1077 -35.16 -15.54 -40.76
N GLY A 1078 -35.49 -14.28 -41.06
CA GLY A 1078 -36.83 -13.72 -40.93
C GLY A 1078 -37.31 -13.78 -39.47
N PRO A 1079 -38.43 -14.47 -39.17
CA PRO A 1079 -38.86 -14.73 -37.79
C PRO A 1079 -38.22 -15.99 -37.17
N LYS A 1080 -37.38 -16.74 -37.90
CA LYS A 1080 -36.82 -18.01 -37.41
C LYS A 1080 -35.45 -17.84 -36.78
N ILE A 1081 -35.26 -18.51 -35.63
CA ILE A 1081 -34.00 -18.54 -34.89
C ILE A 1081 -33.66 -20.01 -34.59
N LYS A 1082 -32.43 -20.41 -34.92
CA LYS A 1082 -31.88 -21.73 -34.57
C LYS A 1082 -30.58 -21.55 -33.81
N VAL A 1083 -30.42 -22.24 -32.68
CA VAL A 1083 -29.20 -22.23 -31.87
C VAL A 1083 -28.64 -23.65 -31.84
N ILE A 1084 -27.40 -23.80 -32.28
CA ILE A 1084 -26.65 -25.05 -32.33
C ILE A 1084 -25.47 -24.91 -31.37
N LEU A 1085 -25.49 -25.67 -30.28
CA LEU A 1085 -24.44 -25.66 -29.27
C LEU A 1085 -23.70 -27.00 -29.27
N ASN A 1086 -22.37 -26.95 -29.35
CA ASN A 1086 -21.48 -28.12 -29.37
C ASN A 1086 -21.89 -29.19 -30.40
N GLY A 1087 -22.51 -28.77 -31.51
CA GLY A 1087 -23.02 -29.63 -32.58
C GLY A 1087 -24.49 -30.08 -32.43
N THR A 1088 -25.18 -29.75 -31.33
CA THR A 1088 -26.58 -30.13 -31.10
C THR A 1088 -27.53 -28.94 -31.26
N VAL A 1089 -28.64 -29.13 -31.98
CA VAL A 1089 -29.72 -28.12 -32.10
C VAL A 1089 -30.50 -28.02 -30.78
N ILE A 1090 -30.23 -26.97 -30.00
CA ILE A 1090 -30.88 -26.70 -28.72
C ILE A 1090 -32.13 -25.81 -28.86
N LEU A 1091 -32.15 -24.90 -29.84
CA LEU A 1091 -33.33 -24.12 -30.21
C LEU A 1091 -33.58 -24.23 -31.71
N ASP A 1092 -34.85 -24.36 -32.12
CA ASP A 1092 -35.30 -24.26 -33.51
C ASP A 1092 -36.70 -23.63 -33.49
N ALA A 1093 -36.75 -22.30 -33.50
CA ALA A 1093 -37.91 -21.50 -33.12
C ALA A 1093 -38.42 -20.62 -34.26
N ASP A 1094 -39.70 -20.27 -34.20
CA ASP A 1094 -40.34 -19.27 -35.05
C ASP A 1094 -41.06 -18.24 -34.17
N LEU A 1095 -40.69 -16.97 -34.32
CA LEU A 1095 -41.20 -15.86 -33.51
C LEU A 1095 -42.64 -15.45 -33.86
N THR A 1096 -43.28 -16.02 -34.89
CA THR A 1096 -44.55 -15.53 -35.44
C THR A 1096 -45.67 -15.40 -34.40
N GLU A 1097 -45.86 -16.38 -33.52
CA GLU A 1097 -46.87 -16.27 -32.45
C GLU A 1097 -46.46 -15.30 -31.33
N ALA A 1098 -45.16 -15.21 -30.99
CA ALA A 1098 -44.67 -14.25 -30.00
C ALA A 1098 -44.79 -12.78 -30.50
N ARG A 1099 -44.54 -12.55 -31.80
CA ARG A 1099 -44.75 -11.26 -32.49
C ARG A 1099 -46.22 -10.80 -32.44
N LYS A 1100 -47.16 -11.73 -32.34
CA LYS A 1100 -48.61 -11.48 -32.34
C LYS A 1100 -49.20 -11.38 -30.92
N ASN A 1101 -48.76 -12.26 -30.02
CA ASN A 1101 -49.39 -12.46 -28.70
C ASN A 1101 -48.55 -11.87 -27.53
N GLY A 1102 -47.32 -11.43 -27.79
CA GLY A 1102 -46.38 -10.92 -26.78
C GLY A 1102 -45.35 -11.95 -26.29
N ALA A 1103 -44.48 -11.53 -25.37
CA ALA A 1103 -43.49 -12.39 -24.74
C ALA A 1103 -44.13 -13.30 -23.67
N ALA A 1104 -43.55 -14.48 -23.47
CA ALA A 1104 -44.06 -15.48 -22.52
C ALA A 1104 -43.90 -15.06 -21.04
N ASP A 1105 -43.01 -14.10 -20.75
CA ASP A 1105 -42.86 -13.47 -19.43
C ASP A 1105 -43.84 -12.31 -19.17
N GLY A 1106 -44.74 -12.01 -20.12
CA GLY A 1106 -45.77 -10.98 -20.01
C GLY A 1106 -45.27 -9.54 -20.10
N LYS A 1107 -43.99 -9.30 -20.41
CA LYS A 1107 -43.44 -7.94 -20.53
C LYS A 1107 -43.57 -7.38 -21.94
N SER A 1108 -43.48 -6.06 -22.04
CA SER A 1108 -43.34 -5.37 -23.33
C SER A 1108 -41.98 -5.71 -23.94
N HIS A 1109 -41.99 -6.42 -25.08
CA HIS A 1109 -40.80 -6.91 -25.78
C HIS A 1109 -40.80 -6.44 -27.24
N PRO A 1110 -40.65 -5.11 -27.47
CA PRO A 1110 -40.74 -4.53 -28.82
C PRO A 1110 -39.67 -5.07 -29.79
N GLY A 1111 -38.57 -5.62 -29.28
CA GLY A 1111 -37.52 -6.23 -30.08
C GLY A 1111 -37.94 -7.49 -30.85
N LEU A 1112 -39.00 -8.18 -30.43
CA LEU A 1112 -39.60 -9.29 -31.19
C LEU A 1112 -39.99 -8.87 -32.62
N LEU A 1113 -40.44 -7.62 -32.78
CA LEU A 1113 -40.85 -7.04 -34.07
C LEU A 1113 -39.66 -6.50 -34.89
N ARG A 1114 -38.43 -6.46 -34.35
CA ARG A 1114 -37.27 -5.96 -35.09
C ARG A 1114 -36.81 -6.92 -36.18
N GLU A 1115 -36.47 -6.32 -37.31
CA GLU A 1115 -35.96 -7.00 -38.50
C GLU A 1115 -34.43 -6.83 -38.63
N SER A 1116 -33.84 -5.75 -38.10
CA SER A 1116 -32.38 -5.52 -38.02
C SER A 1116 -31.94 -4.96 -36.66
N GLY A 1117 -30.62 -5.02 -36.41
CA GLY A 1117 -29.94 -4.39 -35.28
C GLY A 1117 -28.55 -4.97 -35.10
N HIS A 1118 -27.84 -4.50 -34.09
CA HIS A 1118 -26.50 -5.00 -33.75
C HIS A 1118 -26.55 -6.42 -33.20
N ILE A 1119 -25.42 -7.13 -33.30
CA ILE A 1119 -25.14 -8.32 -32.50
C ILE A 1119 -24.26 -7.87 -31.32
N GLY A 1120 -24.38 -8.46 -30.14
CA GLY A 1120 -23.57 -8.03 -29.00
C GLY A 1120 -23.49 -9.00 -27.84
N PHE A 1121 -22.53 -8.76 -26.97
CA PHE A 1121 -22.37 -9.41 -25.67
C PHE A 1121 -22.92 -8.47 -24.58
N LEU A 1122 -24.05 -8.87 -24.00
CA LEU A 1122 -24.80 -8.08 -23.03
C LEU A 1122 -24.25 -8.38 -21.63
N GLY A 1123 -23.54 -7.44 -21.02
CA GLY A 1123 -22.80 -7.70 -19.78
C GLY A 1123 -23.68 -7.62 -18.53
N HIS A 1124 -23.67 -8.68 -17.73
CA HIS A 1124 -24.41 -8.80 -16.47
C HIS A 1124 -23.50 -8.94 -15.23
N GLY A 1125 -22.33 -8.29 -15.26
CA GLY A 1125 -21.49 -8.05 -14.09
C GLY A 1125 -20.54 -9.18 -13.75
N SER A 1126 -20.27 -10.08 -14.70
CA SER A 1126 -19.48 -11.28 -14.47
C SER A 1126 -18.29 -11.45 -15.44
N PRO A 1127 -17.26 -12.22 -15.07
CA PRO A 1127 -16.15 -12.53 -15.98
C PRO A 1127 -16.59 -13.50 -17.08
N VAL A 1128 -16.40 -13.10 -18.34
CA VAL A 1128 -16.65 -13.94 -19.51
C VAL A 1128 -15.53 -13.69 -20.54
N GLU A 1129 -15.21 -14.68 -21.39
CA GLU A 1129 -14.32 -14.47 -22.55
C GLU A 1129 -14.98 -14.92 -23.86
N PHE A 1130 -14.51 -14.44 -25.01
CA PHE A 1130 -15.05 -14.80 -26.32
C PHE A 1130 -13.95 -14.85 -27.39
N ARG A 1131 -14.00 -15.84 -28.30
CA ARG A 1131 -13.02 -15.98 -29.40
C ARG A 1131 -13.61 -16.61 -30.66
N ASN A 1132 -12.77 -16.71 -31.70
CA ASN A 1132 -13.08 -17.36 -32.99
C ASN A 1132 -14.38 -16.84 -33.62
N ILE A 1133 -14.63 -15.53 -33.49
CA ILE A 1133 -15.91 -14.91 -33.79
C ILE A 1133 -15.99 -14.59 -35.28
N ARG A 1134 -16.95 -15.19 -35.98
CA ARG A 1134 -17.22 -14.91 -37.40
C ARG A 1134 -18.71 -14.92 -37.71
N ILE A 1135 -19.07 -14.17 -38.74
CA ILE A 1135 -20.44 -14.05 -39.24
C ILE A 1135 -20.50 -14.32 -40.74
N LYS A 1136 -21.57 -14.97 -41.19
CA LYS A 1136 -22.01 -15.00 -42.58
C LYS A 1136 -23.32 -14.24 -42.67
N ASP A 1137 -23.25 -13.06 -43.27
CA ASP A 1137 -24.42 -12.26 -43.60
C ASP A 1137 -25.29 -13.01 -44.64
N LEU A 1138 -26.59 -13.15 -44.36
CA LEU A 1138 -27.59 -13.75 -45.26
C LEU A 1138 -28.59 -12.72 -45.81
N SER A 1139 -28.58 -11.49 -45.27
CA SER A 1139 -29.48 -10.40 -45.69
C SER A 1139 -29.19 -9.92 -47.11
N LYS A 1140 -27.90 -9.92 -47.48
CA LYS A 1140 -27.41 -9.53 -48.80
C LYS A 1140 -27.57 -10.72 -49.76
N LYS A 1141 -28.62 -10.69 -50.59
CA LYS A 1141 -28.67 -11.49 -51.82
C LYS A 1141 -27.43 -11.18 -52.68
N LYS A 1142 -26.88 -12.22 -53.30
CA LYS A 1142 -25.99 -12.07 -54.46
C LYS A 1142 -26.80 -11.75 -55.70
#